data_AF-A0A149UJ49-F1
#
_entry.id   AF-A0A149UJ49-F1
#
_cell.length_a   1.000
_cell.length_b   1.000
_cell.length_c   1.000
_cell.angle_alpha   90.00
_cell.angle_beta   90.00
_cell.angle_gamma   90.00
#
_symmetry.space_group_name_H-M   'P 1'
#
loop_
_entity.id
_entity.type
_entity.pdbx_description
1 polymer ?
#
loop_
_entity_poly.entity_id
_entity_poly.type
_entity_poly.pdbx_seq_one_letter_code
_entity_poly.pdbx_strand_id
1 'polypeptide(L)'
;PTPRAAVAVRQELDSMRPAPWRTDRAAVARALSKLPHADGSVLYMADGVASPGDDAFARALRAFGPLQEIHFPDASVLALAPAAERNSTQMARLLALPQPAPRSLSVRVHAQDGGTLAVLPLVLPAGAAQADVPVTLPTAVRNRIDQLSLAGQASAATTLLFDEGDRLRPVGLMTSGAADTPLIGPLFYLRRALAPTADLHEGTPATLLAQPLSVIIAPDGTLANPAIRQKVKDWVKKGGTLIRFAGPALAGAQHGANADGADAAPEAPAGDDIDTPETRTATAGHSADPTADLLPVALLDGSRQLGGTMTWGAPQKLAAFDATSPFHGLDIPADVTISRQVLASPVADLAAHSWARLADGTPLVTHAALGKGDIILFHVSSTADWSNLPLSGLFVSMLQRLTDHANGVTIPADDTLLAPVLTLDGDGVLGPPPPAARGLKASDFARTAVSPAHPPGLYGPRAARRALNASSQITALAPATPVGTVTSPGGRRPDTALAPVFLCAAAILLLLDGLLVLAMRAGLSLRSMTKHGTGKHGLSLLLAGLLTLPVLASAQSAPAGHTSAAPTEASTGATGTDTGTPSGSTSASASASGSSSGDKDAAVSSPPSSATAPSGPTPVPGAALETRLAYVITGHDDIDTVSRQGLQGLSDYTNARTSAMLGHPDGVRPGQDDLSYYPLLYWPITPDAAPTPAMTAALTAFMAHGGIVLIDTQGQDSGSQTDASGPYAGDAPGTRSALRRVTAGLPIPPLMTMTDHHLLAHTFYMLHEFPGRYAEQPVWVAREGEAENDDVSPVIIGSADWAHAWAVDESGNTPFAVLPDGADQRQLAYRFGVNTIIYALTGNYKADQVHVPMLLKRLGE
;
A
#
# COMPACT_ATOMS: atom_id res chain seq x y z
N PRO A 1 35.90 1.19 32.37
CA PRO A 1 35.03 2.35 32.04
C PRO A 1 35.39 3.53 32.95
N THR A 2 35.44 4.76 32.45
CA THR A 2 35.66 5.95 33.30
C THR A 2 34.35 6.40 33.95
N PRO A 3 34.37 6.85 35.22
CA PRO A 3 33.19 7.44 35.84
C PRO A 3 32.72 8.68 35.06
N ARG A 4 31.39 8.82 34.90
CA ARG A 4 30.76 9.96 34.22
C ARG A 4 29.83 10.69 35.18
N ALA A 5 29.71 12.00 35.03
CA ALA A 5 28.79 12.81 35.84
C ALA A 5 27.33 12.38 35.61
N ALA A 6 26.56 12.25 36.69
CA ALA A 6 25.17 11.77 36.63
C ALA A 6 24.28 12.61 35.70
N VAL A 7 24.51 13.92 35.60
CA VAL A 7 23.79 14.81 34.68
C VAL A 7 24.04 14.43 33.22
N ALA A 8 25.28 14.10 32.84
CA ALA A 8 25.62 13.70 31.48
C ALA A 8 25.04 12.31 31.12
N VAL A 9 25.00 11.38 32.09
CA VAL A 9 24.35 10.07 31.91
C VAL A 9 22.84 10.24 31.77
N ARG A 10 22.21 11.10 32.58
CA ARG A 10 20.79 11.41 32.47
C ARG A 10 20.45 12.03 31.12
N GLN A 11 21.21 13.04 30.68
CA GLN A 11 20.97 13.68 29.37
C GLN A 11 21.11 12.69 28.20
N GLU A 12 22.03 11.73 28.29
CA GLU A 12 22.14 10.65 27.31
C GLU A 12 20.91 9.74 27.34
N LEU A 13 20.48 9.27 28.51
CA LEU A 13 19.28 8.43 28.66
C LEU A 13 18.00 9.15 28.17
N ASP A 14 17.83 10.42 28.53
CA ASP A 14 16.69 11.27 28.10
C ASP A 14 16.70 11.50 26.56
N SER A 15 17.87 11.40 25.92
CA SER A 15 18.04 11.49 24.46
C SER A 15 17.81 10.16 23.71
N MET A 16 17.80 9.03 24.40
CA MET A 16 17.59 7.73 23.76
C MET A 16 16.16 7.62 23.20
N ARG A 17 16.03 6.86 22.11
CA ARG A 17 14.76 6.46 21.51
C ARG A 17 14.75 4.94 21.35
N PRO A 18 13.57 4.29 21.44
CA PRO A 18 13.47 2.86 21.16
C PRO A 18 13.92 2.58 19.73
N ALA A 19 14.57 1.44 19.54
CA ALA A 19 14.93 0.94 18.21
C ALA A 19 13.85 -0.05 17.72
N PRO A 20 13.53 -0.09 16.41
CA PRO A 20 12.47 -0.94 15.87
C PRO A 20 12.86 -2.42 15.68
N TRP A 21 13.99 -2.86 16.25
CA TRP A 21 14.52 -4.24 16.14
C TRP A 21 14.85 -4.83 17.51
N ARG A 22 14.90 -6.17 17.60
CA ARG A 22 15.13 -6.89 18.86
C ARG A 22 16.59 -6.79 19.34
N THR A 23 16.80 -6.92 20.65
CA THR A 23 18.13 -6.92 21.29
C THR A 23 18.89 -8.23 21.06
N ASP A 24 20.05 -8.18 20.38
CA ASP A 24 21.00 -9.30 20.29
C ASP A 24 21.83 -9.42 21.59
N ARG A 25 21.28 -10.13 22.57
CA ARG A 25 21.94 -10.38 23.86
C ARG A 25 23.22 -11.22 23.72
N ALA A 26 23.35 -12.03 22.67
CA ALA A 26 24.57 -12.80 22.40
C ALA A 26 25.72 -11.89 21.89
N ALA A 27 25.42 -10.89 21.05
CA ALA A 27 26.39 -9.85 20.68
C ALA A 27 26.81 -9.01 21.88
N VAL A 28 25.86 -8.60 22.73
CA VAL A 28 26.17 -7.84 23.96
C VAL A 28 27.06 -8.65 24.90
N ALA A 29 26.78 -9.94 25.11
CA ALA A 29 27.62 -10.82 25.92
C ALA A 29 29.08 -10.88 25.41
N ARG A 30 29.29 -10.98 24.09
CA ARG A 30 30.61 -10.95 23.43
C ARG A 30 31.32 -9.59 23.50
N ALA A 31 30.58 -8.50 23.65
CA ALA A 31 31.14 -7.16 23.85
C ALA A 31 31.56 -6.97 25.32
N LEU A 32 30.68 -7.35 26.26
CA LEU A 32 30.94 -7.30 27.70
C LEU A 32 32.18 -8.10 28.10
N SER A 33 32.37 -9.30 27.54
CA SER A 33 33.55 -10.15 27.85
C SER A 33 34.90 -9.57 27.41
N LYS A 34 34.92 -8.45 26.66
CA LYS A 34 36.14 -7.74 26.25
C LYS A 34 36.44 -6.53 27.13
N LEU A 35 35.49 -6.08 27.96
CA LEU A 35 35.70 -4.97 28.87
C LEU A 35 36.53 -5.44 30.08
N PRO A 36 37.42 -4.59 30.63
CA PRO A 36 38.09 -4.91 31.87
C PRO A 36 37.06 -5.02 33.00
N HIS A 37 37.14 -6.12 33.75
CA HIS A 37 36.35 -6.33 34.97
C HIS A 37 36.59 -5.15 35.92
N ALA A 38 35.50 -4.63 36.48
CA ALA A 38 35.50 -3.54 37.43
C ALA A 38 34.51 -3.89 38.53
N ASP A 39 34.95 -3.84 39.79
CA ASP A 39 34.12 -4.19 40.95
C ASP A 39 33.04 -3.12 41.16
N GLY A 40 31.82 -3.37 40.69
CA GLY A 40 30.72 -2.40 40.75
C GLY A 40 29.33 -3.05 40.83
N SER A 41 28.32 -2.25 41.18
CA SER A 41 26.93 -2.67 41.09
C SER A 41 26.44 -2.58 39.64
N VAL A 42 25.89 -3.66 39.12
CA VAL A 42 25.29 -3.68 37.77
C VAL A 42 23.79 -3.47 37.88
N LEU A 43 23.26 -2.50 37.15
CA LEU A 43 21.83 -2.27 37.02
C LEU A 43 21.38 -2.61 35.60
N TYR A 44 20.43 -3.53 35.47
CA TYR A 44 19.87 -3.95 34.18
C TYR A 44 18.38 -3.59 34.12
N MET A 45 17.99 -2.76 33.16
CA MET A 45 16.58 -2.48 32.83
C MET A 45 16.11 -3.54 31.84
N ALA A 46 15.22 -4.43 32.28
CA ALA A 46 14.80 -5.59 31.49
C ALA A 46 13.46 -5.35 30.79
N ASP A 47 13.34 -5.89 29.57
CA ASP A 47 12.11 -5.94 28.78
C ASP A 47 11.16 -7.09 29.22
N GLY A 48 11.64 -8.03 30.05
CA GLY A 48 10.89 -9.20 30.51
C GLY A 48 10.71 -10.31 29.47
N VAL A 49 11.29 -10.21 28.28
CA VAL A 49 11.12 -11.14 27.15
C VAL A 49 12.33 -12.06 26.98
N ALA A 50 12.11 -13.36 26.84
CA ALA A 50 13.17 -14.33 26.57
C ALA A 50 13.79 -14.10 25.17
N SER A 51 15.11 -14.26 25.07
CA SER A 51 15.86 -14.07 23.82
C SER A 51 16.99 -15.10 23.67
N PRO A 52 17.38 -15.47 22.44
CA PRO A 52 18.58 -16.29 22.23
C PRO A 52 19.83 -15.63 22.83
N GLY A 53 20.52 -16.35 23.72
CA GLY A 53 21.76 -15.89 24.35
C GLY A 53 21.63 -15.40 25.80
N ASP A 54 20.44 -15.49 26.42
CA ASP A 54 20.19 -15.07 27.81
C ASP A 54 21.21 -15.62 28.82
N ASP A 55 21.56 -16.91 28.75
CA ASP A 55 22.55 -17.53 29.65
C ASP A 55 23.98 -16.97 29.48
N ALA A 56 24.34 -16.55 28.27
CA ALA A 56 25.64 -15.94 28.01
C ALA A 56 25.67 -14.49 28.53
N PHE A 57 24.59 -13.75 28.30
CA PHE A 57 24.40 -12.39 28.79
C PHE A 57 24.35 -12.32 30.32
N ALA A 58 23.60 -13.21 30.97
CA ALA A 58 23.52 -13.32 32.42
C ALA A 58 24.89 -13.60 33.07
N ARG A 59 25.68 -14.51 32.48
CA ARG A 59 27.06 -14.79 32.94
C ARG A 59 27.98 -13.60 32.73
N ALA A 60 27.88 -12.90 31.59
CA ALA A 60 28.69 -11.72 31.30
C ALA A 60 28.40 -10.56 32.26
N LEU A 61 27.13 -10.29 32.60
CA LEU A 61 26.75 -9.24 33.55
C LEU A 61 27.23 -9.55 34.98
N ARG A 62 27.02 -10.78 35.46
CA ARG A 62 27.42 -11.20 36.82
C ARG A 62 28.94 -11.15 37.06
N ALA A 63 29.75 -11.13 36.00
CA ALA A 63 31.21 -10.99 36.11
C ALA A 63 31.66 -9.60 36.59
N PHE A 64 30.80 -8.57 36.52
CA PHE A 64 31.11 -7.21 36.98
C PHE A 64 30.69 -6.94 38.44
N GLY A 65 29.96 -7.85 39.08
CA GLY A 65 29.53 -7.73 40.48
C GLY A 65 28.04 -8.01 40.71
N PRO A 66 27.45 -7.53 41.81
CA PRO A 66 26.05 -7.76 42.13
C PRO A 66 25.12 -7.13 41.09
N LEU A 67 24.24 -7.95 40.52
CA LEU A 67 23.31 -7.58 39.45
C LEU A 67 21.90 -7.36 40.00
N GLN A 68 21.43 -6.12 39.93
CA GLN A 68 20.05 -5.74 40.17
C GLN A 68 19.32 -5.62 38.84
N GLU A 69 18.12 -6.20 38.76
CA GLU A 69 17.29 -6.23 37.57
C GLU A 69 16.02 -5.42 37.83
N ILE A 70 15.72 -4.45 36.96
CA ILE A 70 14.51 -3.62 37.02
C ILE A 70 13.50 -4.18 36.01
N HIS A 71 12.34 -4.59 36.52
CA HIS A 71 11.17 -4.98 35.73
C HIS A 71 10.10 -3.90 35.77
N PHE A 72 9.34 -3.79 34.68
CA PHE A 72 8.24 -2.82 34.53
C PHE A 72 6.90 -3.59 34.48
N PRO A 73 6.30 -3.96 35.63
CA PRO A 73 5.14 -4.86 35.68
C PRO A 73 3.90 -4.30 34.99
N ASP A 74 3.78 -2.96 34.93
CA ASP A 74 2.66 -2.28 34.26
C ASP A 74 2.85 -2.16 32.73
N ALA A 75 4.03 -2.51 32.20
CA ALA A 75 4.31 -2.47 30.77
C ALA A 75 3.70 -3.70 30.07
N SER A 76 2.82 -3.45 29.08
CA SER A 76 2.20 -4.52 28.29
C SER A 76 3.09 -4.94 27.14
N VAL A 77 3.87 -6.00 27.32
CA VAL A 77 4.63 -6.63 26.23
C VAL A 77 3.67 -7.33 25.27
N LEU A 78 3.50 -6.74 24.09
CA LEU A 78 2.57 -7.15 23.04
C LEU A 78 3.24 -7.01 21.65
N ALA A 79 2.79 -7.79 20.67
CA ALA A 79 3.17 -7.63 19.27
C ALA A 79 2.02 -8.02 18.32
N LEU A 80 1.89 -7.39 17.16
CA LEU A 80 0.99 -7.79 16.07
C LEU A 80 1.81 -8.49 14.99
N ALA A 81 1.63 -9.80 14.83
CA ALA A 81 2.21 -10.61 13.77
C ALA A 81 1.23 -10.79 12.60
N PRO A 82 1.69 -11.02 11.36
CA PRO A 82 0.81 -11.40 10.26
C PRO A 82 0.11 -12.74 10.54
N ALA A 83 -1.10 -12.92 10.02
CA ALA A 83 -1.81 -14.19 10.14
C ALA A 83 -1.05 -15.32 9.40
N ALA A 84 -0.98 -16.51 10.01
CA ALA A 84 -0.30 -17.67 9.43
C ALA A 84 -1.04 -18.25 8.21
N GLU A 85 -2.36 -18.07 8.16
CA GLU A 85 -3.20 -18.39 7.01
C GLU A 85 -3.78 -17.09 6.45
N ARG A 86 -3.60 -16.86 5.14
CA ARG A 86 -4.28 -15.78 4.41
C ARG A 86 -5.71 -16.18 4.10
N ASN A 87 -6.52 -16.34 5.15
CA ASN A 87 -7.96 -16.54 5.02
C ASN A 87 -8.67 -15.16 4.94
N SER A 88 -9.95 -15.17 4.53
CA SER A 88 -10.65 -13.92 4.22
C SER A 88 -11.08 -13.11 5.45
N THR A 89 -10.83 -13.57 6.68
CA THR A 89 -11.30 -12.88 7.91
C THR A 89 -10.20 -12.60 8.94
N GLN A 90 -9.03 -13.25 8.85
CA GLN A 90 -7.90 -13.03 9.75
C GLN A 90 -6.74 -12.40 8.98
N MET A 91 -6.31 -11.21 9.40
CA MET A 91 -5.16 -10.51 8.78
C MET A 91 -3.96 -10.40 9.73
N ALA A 92 -4.20 -10.46 11.04
CA ALA A 92 -3.17 -10.37 12.07
C ALA A 92 -3.46 -11.29 13.25
N ARG A 93 -2.40 -11.56 14.02
CA ARG A 93 -2.44 -12.24 15.32
C ARG A 93 -1.75 -11.37 16.36
N LEU A 94 -2.44 -11.08 17.45
CA LEU A 94 -1.83 -10.51 18.64
C LEU A 94 -1.03 -11.61 19.35
N LEU A 95 0.22 -11.31 19.67
CA LEU A 95 1.09 -12.08 20.54
C LEU A 95 1.30 -11.30 21.84
N ALA A 96 1.35 -12.00 22.97
CA ALA A 96 1.40 -11.40 24.29
C ALA A 96 2.15 -12.27 25.28
N LEU A 97 2.80 -11.66 26.28
CA LEU A 97 3.15 -12.41 27.48
C LEU A 97 1.87 -12.78 28.26
N PRO A 98 1.68 -14.04 28.69
CA PRO A 98 0.55 -14.46 29.51
C PRO A 98 0.45 -13.66 30.80
N GLN A 99 -0.76 -13.19 31.14
CA GLN A 99 -1.06 -12.50 32.38
C GLN A 99 -2.30 -13.10 33.06
N PRO A 100 -2.41 -13.08 34.40
CA PRO A 100 -3.50 -13.73 35.13
C PRO A 100 -4.86 -13.01 35.01
N ALA A 101 -4.88 -11.78 34.49
CA ALA A 101 -6.09 -11.01 34.23
C ALA A 101 -6.40 -10.96 32.72
N PRO A 102 -7.69 -10.95 32.32
CA PRO A 102 -8.07 -10.68 30.94
C PRO A 102 -7.76 -9.21 30.58
N ARG A 103 -7.41 -8.96 29.32
CA ARG A 103 -7.11 -7.61 28.80
C ARG A 103 -8.03 -7.26 27.63
N SER A 104 -8.70 -6.12 27.73
CA SER A 104 -9.43 -5.52 26.60
C SER A 104 -8.50 -4.55 25.88
N LEU A 105 -8.34 -4.75 24.58
CA LEU A 105 -7.48 -3.99 23.69
C LEU A 105 -8.31 -3.55 22.47
N SER A 106 -7.80 -2.59 21.71
CA SER A 106 -8.40 -2.19 20.44
C SER A 106 -7.33 -2.13 19.36
N VAL A 107 -7.58 -2.76 18.20
CA VAL A 107 -6.72 -2.64 17.01
C VAL A 107 -7.30 -1.55 16.12
N ARG A 108 -6.51 -0.54 15.79
CA ARG A 108 -6.86 0.47 14.79
C ARG A 108 -6.44 -0.03 13.41
N VAL A 109 -7.34 0.14 12.45
CA VAL A 109 -7.13 -0.15 11.04
C VAL A 109 -6.95 1.17 10.32
N HIS A 110 -5.84 1.37 9.63
CA HIS A 110 -5.52 2.61 8.92
C HIS A 110 -5.44 2.39 7.41
N ALA A 111 -5.86 3.41 6.67
CA ALA A 111 -5.69 3.52 5.23
C ALA A 111 -4.36 4.17 4.85
N GLN A 112 -4.06 4.18 3.54
CA GLN A 112 -2.88 4.83 2.96
C GLN A 112 -2.77 6.33 3.36
N ASP A 113 -3.90 6.99 3.53
CA ASP A 113 -4.03 8.41 3.95
C ASP A 113 -3.76 8.63 5.47
N GLY A 114 -3.44 7.58 6.23
CA GLY A 114 -3.32 7.61 7.69
C GLY A 114 -4.67 7.68 8.43
N GLY A 115 -5.78 7.72 7.71
CA GLY A 115 -7.13 7.74 8.26
C GLY A 115 -7.51 6.39 8.86
N THR A 116 -8.16 6.41 10.04
CA THR A 116 -8.65 5.19 10.68
C THR A 116 -9.91 4.68 10.00
N LEU A 117 -9.78 3.58 9.24
CA LEU A 117 -10.89 2.85 8.59
C LEU A 117 -11.83 2.16 9.59
N ALA A 118 -11.26 1.62 10.68
CA ALA A 118 -12.02 0.91 11.71
C ALA A 118 -11.25 0.82 13.03
N VAL A 119 -11.98 0.59 14.12
CA VAL A 119 -11.40 0.23 15.43
C VAL A 119 -12.04 -1.09 15.88
N LEU A 120 -11.23 -2.14 15.93
CA LEU A 120 -11.65 -3.51 16.21
C LEU A 120 -11.40 -3.82 17.70
N PRO A 121 -12.44 -4.08 18.51
CA PRO A 121 -12.25 -4.50 19.90
C PRO A 121 -11.70 -5.94 19.94
N LEU A 122 -10.71 -6.16 20.80
CA LEU A 122 -10.03 -7.45 20.97
C LEU A 122 -9.93 -7.77 22.47
N VAL A 123 -10.50 -8.91 22.87
CA VAL A 123 -10.39 -9.40 24.25
C VAL A 123 -9.38 -10.53 24.29
N LEU A 124 -8.29 -10.33 25.02
CA LEU A 124 -7.30 -11.36 25.31
C LEU A 124 -7.64 -12.02 26.66
N PRO A 125 -8.01 -13.32 26.70
CA PRO A 125 -8.36 -14.00 27.94
C PRO A 125 -7.20 -14.09 28.94
N ALA A 126 -7.53 -14.30 30.22
CA ALA A 126 -6.55 -14.60 31.25
C ALA A 126 -5.69 -15.83 30.85
N GLY A 127 -4.37 -15.71 30.97
CA GLY A 127 -3.41 -16.74 30.60
C GLY A 127 -3.15 -16.91 29.09
N ALA A 128 -3.87 -16.20 28.22
CA ALA A 128 -3.67 -16.33 26.77
C ALA A 128 -2.36 -15.66 26.30
N ALA A 129 -1.54 -16.41 25.55
CA ALA A 129 -0.33 -15.91 24.91
C ALA A 129 -0.57 -15.31 23.51
N GLN A 130 -1.75 -15.54 22.93
CA GLN A 130 -2.11 -15.09 21.59
C GLN A 130 -3.62 -14.91 21.44
N ALA A 131 -4.03 -14.06 20.51
CA ALA A 131 -5.41 -13.95 20.01
C ALA A 131 -5.40 -13.54 18.53
N ASP A 132 -6.27 -14.14 17.71
CA ASP A 132 -6.43 -13.71 16.31
C ASP A 132 -7.21 -12.40 16.24
N VAL A 133 -6.89 -11.55 15.26
CA VAL A 133 -7.57 -10.27 15.00
C VAL A 133 -8.60 -10.47 13.88
N PRO A 134 -9.91 -10.52 14.19
CA PRO A 134 -10.96 -10.67 13.17
C PRO A 134 -11.18 -9.34 12.45
N VAL A 135 -10.82 -9.28 11.16
CA VAL A 135 -11.01 -8.10 10.31
C VAL A 135 -12.23 -8.31 9.42
N THR A 136 -13.41 -8.20 10.02
CA THR A 136 -14.70 -8.30 9.31
C THR A 136 -15.06 -6.96 8.67
N LEU A 137 -14.44 -6.65 7.53
CA LEU A 137 -14.68 -5.43 6.75
C LEU A 137 -15.09 -5.77 5.31
N PRO A 138 -15.91 -4.94 4.63
CA PRO A 138 -16.20 -5.09 3.20
C PRO A 138 -14.91 -5.10 2.38
N THR A 139 -14.86 -5.87 1.30
CA THR A 139 -13.64 -6.05 0.48
C THR A 139 -13.06 -4.73 -0.03
N ALA A 140 -13.91 -3.81 -0.48
CA ALA A 140 -13.52 -2.45 -0.87
C ALA A 140 -12.84 -1.63 0.25
N VAL A 141 -13.21 -1.85 1.52
CA VAL A 141 -12.55 -1.22 2.69
C VAL A 141 -11.28 -1.99 3.05
N ARG A 142 -11.33 -3.33 3.00
CA ARG A 142 -10.19 -4.20 3.29
C ARG A 142 -9.00 -3.96 2.36
N ASN A 143 -9.26 -3.73 1.08
CA ASN A 143 -8.23 -3.45 0.07
C ASN A 143 -7.55 -2.09 0.25
N ARG A 144 -8.10 -1.22 1.11
CA ARG A 144 -7.49 0.05 1.52
C ARG A 144 -6.67 -0.06 2.81
N ILE A 145 -6.60 -1.24 3.44
CA ILE A 145 -5.81 -1.42 4.67
C ILE A 145 -4.33 -1.47 4.32
N ASP A 146 -3.59 -0.49 4.83
CA ASP A 146 -2.13 -0.42 4.69
C ASP A 146 -1.43 -0.72 6.03
N GLN A 147 -2.08 -0.42 7.16
CA GLN A 147 -1.53 -0.62 8.50
C GLN A 147 -2.59 -1.05 9.53
N LEU A 148 -2.23 -2.01 10.39
CA LEU A 148 -2.89 -2.26 11.67
C LEU A 148 -1.98 -1.80 12.80
N SER A 149 -2.51 -1.10 13.81
CA SER A 149 -1.75 -0.77 15.02
C SER A 149 -2.56 -0.88 16.30
N LEU A 150 -1.90 -1.25 17.41
CA LEU A 150 -2.57 -1.44 18.69
C LEU A 150 -2.80 -0.10 19.42
N ALA A 151 -4.05 0.19 19.78
CA ALA A 151 -4.41 1.43 20.45
C ALA A 151 -3.73 1.56 21.82
N GLY A 152 -3.10 2.71 22.06
CA GLY A 152 -2.44 3.02 23.33
C GLY A 152 -1.11 2.30 23.57
N GLN A 153 -0.56 1.60 22.57
CA GLN A 153 0.73 0.90 22.63
C GLN A 153 1.57 1.27 21.39
N ALA A 154 2.33 2.36 21.49
CA ALA A 154 3.27 2.78 20.45
C ALA A 154 4.49 1.85 20.45
N SER A 155 4.64 1.02 19.42
CA SER A 155 5.85 0.25 19.16
C SER A 155 5.90 -0.26 17.72
N ALA A 156 7.11 -0.39 17.15
CA ALA A 156 7.33 -1.12 15.91
C ALA A 156 6.75 -2.55 15.94
N ALA A 157 6.74 -3.20 17.12
CA ALA A 157 6.22 -4.55 17.28
C ALA A 157 4.68 -4.62 17.33
N THR A 158 4.01 -3.53 17.73
CA THR A 158 2.53 -3.42 17.79
C THR A 158 1.92 -2.75 16.56
N THR A 159 2.73 -2.47 15.55
CA THR A 159 2.34 -2.03 14.21
C THR A 159 2.63 -3.15 13.20
N LEU A 160 1.65 -3.44 12.33
CA LEU A 160 1.77 -4.38 11.23
C LEU A 160 1.41 -3.66 9.92
N LEU A 161 2.35 -3.69 8.97
CA LEU A 161 2.24 -3.16 7.62
C LEU A 161 1.80 -4.24 6.65
N PHE A 162 0.95 -3.87 5.70
CA PHE A 162 0.47 -4.73 4.62
C PHE A 162 1.13 -4.32 3.30
N ASP A 163 1.25 -5.27 2.36
CA ASP A 163 1.78 -4.98 1.02
C ASP A 163 0.82 -5.34 -0.12
N GLU A 164 1.23 -5.07 -1.35
CA GLU A 164 0.39 -5.26 -2.54
C GLU A 164 -0.01 -6.74 -2.74
N GLY A 165 0.71 -7.68 -2.12
CA GLY A 165 0.36 -9.10 -2.08
C GLY A 165 -0.69 -9.49 -1.03
N ASP A 166 -1.15 -8.57 -0.15
CA ASP A 166 -2.18 -8.84 0.88
C ASP A 166 -3.58 -8.31 0.49
N ARG A 167 -3.69 -7.54 -0.60
CA ARG A 167 -4.95 -6.97 -1.12
C ARG A 167 -5.68 -7.97 -2.04
N LEU A 168 -7.00 -8.15 -1.85
CA LEU A 168 -7.83 -9.03 -2.69
C LEU A 168 -8.17 -8.35 -4.03
N ARG A 169 -8.03 -9.05 -5.15
CA ARG A 169 -8.30 -8.47 -6.48
C ARG A 169 -9.71 -8.78 -6.99
N PRO A 170 -10.44 -7.81 -7.57
CA PRO A 170 -11.76 -8.05 -8.13
C PRO A 170 -11.66 -8.90 -9.41
N VAL A 171 -12.16 -10.12 -9.35
CA VAL A 171 -12.13 -11.10 -10.45
C VAL A 171 -13.55 -11.52 -10.81
N GLY A 172 -13.95 -11.28 -12.05
CA GLY A 172 -15.22 -11.72 -12.60
C GLY A 172 -15.18 -13.15 -13.09
N LEU A 173 -16.11 -13.99 -12.67
CA LEU A 173 -16.34 -15.33 -13.21
C LEU A 173 -17.60 -15.32 -14.08
N MET A 174 -17.42 -15.44 -15.40
CA MET A 174 -18.55 -15.46 -16.34
C MET A 174 -19.34 -16.76 -16.20
N THR A 175 -20.66 -16.65 -16.06
CA THR A 175 -21.59 -17.79 -16.17
C THR A 175 -22.49 -17.67 -17.39
N SER A 176 -22.78 -18.81 -18.02
CA SER A 176 -23.78 -18.98 -19.07
C SER A 176 -25.18 -19.32 -18.51
N GLY A 177 -25.36 -19.32 -17.19
CA GLY A 177 -26.62 -19.65 -16.51
C GLY A 177 -26.79 -21.13 -16.16
N ALA A 178 -25.79 -21.96 -16.41
CA ALA A 178 -25.77 -23.34 -15.93
C ALA A 178 -25.67 -23.38 -14.39
N ALA A 179 -26.45 -24.26 -13.75
CA ALA A 179 -26.39 -24.44 -12.30
C ALA A 179 -25.03 -24.99 -11.87
N ASP A 180 -24.48 -24.41 -10.80
CA ASP A 180 -23.17 -24.77 -10.28
C ASP A 180 -23.19 -26.17 -9.66
N THR A 181 -22.81 -27.16 -10.48
CA THR A 181 -22.84 -28.57 -10.11
C THR A 181 -21.49 -28.95 -9.49
N PRO A 182 -21.43 -29.44 -8.24
CA PRO A 182 -20.16 -29.81 -7.62
C PRO A 182 -19.32 -30.76 -8.50
N LEU A 183 -18.01 -30.52 -8.56
CA LEU A 183 -17.01 -31.27 -9.35
C LEU A 183 -17.15 -31.27 -10.88
N ILE A 184 -18.32 -30.90 -11.43
CA ILE A 184 -18.64 -30.92 -12.87
C ILE A 184 -18.79 -29.51 -13.44
N GLY A 185 -19.21 -28.54 -12.61
CA GLY A 185 -19.47 -27.16 -12.99
C GLY A 185 -18.21 -26.42 -13.44
N PRO A 186 -18.25 -25.64 -14.55
CA PRO A 186 -17.08 -24.90 -15.05
C PRO A 186 -16.47 -23.90 -14.05
N LEU A 187 -17.25 -23.44 -13.08
CA LEU A 187 -16.84 -22.49 -12.03
C LEU A 187 -16.35 -23.14 -10.74
N PHE A 188 -16.64 -24.43 -10.50
CA PHE A 188 -16.38 -25.09 -9.23
C PHE A 188 -14.90 -25.02 -8.81
N TYR A 189 -13.99 -25.39 -9.73
CA TYR A 189 -12.55 -25.36 -9.48
C TYR A 189 -12.01 -23.93 -9.47
N LEU A 190 -12.53 -23.04 -10.32
CA LEU A 190 -12.13 -21.62 -10.37
C LEU A 190 -12.43 -20.91 -9.04
N ARG A 191 -13.65 -21.07 -8.51
CA ARG A 191 -14.03 -20.50 -7.21
C ARG A 191 -13.16 -21.07 -6.09
N ARG A 192 -12.93 -22.39 -6.07
CA ARG A 192 -12.12 -23.05 -5.03
C ARG A 192 -10.66 -22.59 -5.05
N ALA A 193 -10.10 -22.33 -6.23
CA ALA A 193 -8.74 -21.83 -6.40
C ALA A 193 -8.60 -20.35 -6.01
N LEU A 194 -9.55 -19.50 -6.39
CA LEU A 194 -9.42 -18.04 -6.27
C LEU A 194 -10.02 -17.44 -4.99
N ALA A 195 -10.99 -18.09 -4.33
CA ALA A 195 -11.64 -17.55 -3.15
C ALA A 195 -10.71 -17.16 -1.97
N PRO A 196 -9.51 -17.77 -1.77
CA PRO A 196 -8.58 -17.32 -0.73
C PRO A 196 -7.84 -16.01 -1.07
N THR A 197 -7.70 -15.66 -2.35
CA THR A 197 -6.79 -14.59 -2.83
C THR A 197 -7.45 -13.52 -3.70
N ALA A 198 -8.71 -13.70 -4.09
CA ALA A 198 -9.46 -12.78 -4.93
C ALA A 198 -10.86 -12.45 -4.37
N ASP A 199 -11.35 -11.27 -4.74
CA ASP A 199 -12.73 -10.82 -4.52
C ASP A 199 -13.61 -11.26 -5.69
N LEU A 200 -14.28 -12.41 -5.52
CA LEU A 200 -14.97 -13.12 -6.59
C LEU A 200 -16.37 -12.56 -6.88
N HIS A 201 -16.55 -12.14 -8.13
CA HIS A 201 -17.82 -11.63 -8.65
C HIS A 201 -18.36 -12.60 -9.71
N GLU A 202 -19.47 -13.28 -9.46
CA GLU A 202 -20.07 -14.24 -10.41
C GLU A 202 -21.26 -13.60 -11.13
N GLY A 203 -21.36 -13.76 -12.44
CA GLY A 203 -22.48 -13.18 -13.18
C GLY A 203 -22.45 -13.35 -14.69
N THR A 204 -23.47 -12.78 -15.32
CA THR A 204 -23.52 -12.66 -16.78
C THR A 204 -22.46 -11.66 -17.27
N PRO A 205 -22.01 -11.75 -18.53
CA PRO A 205 -21.15 -10.72 -19.13
C PRO A 205 -21.68 -9.29 -18.97
N ALA A 206 -23.00 -9.08 -19.09
CA ALA A 206 -23.59 -7.75 -18.95
C ALA A 206 -23.49 -7.19 -17.52
N THR A 207 -23.64 -8.03 -16.50
CA THR A 207 -23.52 -7.62 -15.09
C THR A 207 -22.07 -7.43 -14.66
N LEU A 208 -21.14 -8.26 -15.17
CA LEU A 208 -19.71 -8.17 -14.85
C LEU A 208 -19.05 -6.96 -15.52
N LEU A 209 -19.38 -6.66 -16.77
CA LEU A 209 -18.86 -5.49 -17.49
C LEU A 209 -19.37 -4.14 -16.93
N ALA A 210 -20.35 -4.15 -16.02
CA ALA A 210 -20.82 -2.98 -15.28
C ALA A 210 -20.08 -2.77 -13.95
N GLN A 211 -19.18 -3.69 -13.56
CA GLN A 211 -18.42 -3.66 -12.31
C GLN A 211 -16.95 -3.29 -12.56
N PRO A 212 -16.25 -2.68 -11.58
CA PRO A 212 -14.84 -2.32 -11.69
C PRO A 212 -13.93 -3.55 -11.49
N LEU A 213 -13.94 -4.46 -12.47
CA LEU A 213 -13.14 -5.69 -12.47
C LEU A 213 -11.80 -5.48 -13.20
N SER A 214 -10.72 -6.06 -12.69
CA SER A 214 -9.42 -6.10 -13.39
C SER A 214 -9.30 -7.31 -14.32
N VAL A 215 -9.86 -8.44 -13.90
CA VAL A 215 -9.80 -9.73 -14.59
C VAL A 215 -11.20 -10.27 -14.81
N ILE A 216 -11.46 -10.78 -16.01
CA ILE A 216 -12.65 -11.57 -16.32
C ILE A 216 -12.20 -12.95 -16.77
N ILE A 217 -12.71 -13.99 -16.11
CA ILE A 217 -12.51 -15.38 -16.48
C ILE A 217 -13.74 -15.89 -17.22
N ALA A 218 -13.51 -16.37 -18.43
CA ALA A 218 -14.51 -16.87 -19.35
C ALA A 218 -14.33 -18.39 -19.58
N PRO A 219 -15.08 -19.24 -18.87
CA PRO A 219 -15.21 -20.65 -19.21
C PRO A 219 -15.74 -20.86 -20.64
N ASP A 220 -15.57 -22.06 -21.17
CA ASP A 220 -16.01 -22.40 -22.52
C ASP A 220 -17.51 -22.10 -22.76
N GLY A 221 -17.85 -21.74 -24.00
CA GLY A 221 -19.20 -21.35 -24.42
C GLY A 221 -19.70 -19.98 -23.93
N THR A 222 -19.14 -19.38 -22.87
CA THR A 222 -19.62 -18.09 -22.31
C THR A 222 -19.49 -16.89 -23.26
N LEU A 223 -18.65 -17.00 -24.29
CA LEU A 223 -18.38 -15.98 -25.33
C LEU A 223 -18.96 -16.35 -26.71
N ALA A 224 -19.94 -17.27 -26.78
CA ALA A 224 -20.56 -17.68 -28.05
C ALA A 224 -21.27 -16.53 -28.79
N ASN A 225 -21.88 -15.59 -28.08
CA ASN A 225 -22.62 -14.47 -28.66
C ASN A 225 -21.67 -13.36 -29.20
N PRO A 226 -21.72 -12.99 -30.49
CA PRO A 226 -20.84 -11.97 -31.08
C PRO A 226 -20.96 -10.58 -30.43
N ALA A 227 -22.16 -10.15 -30.04
CA ALA A 227 -22.36 -8.85 -29.39
C ALA A 227 -21.75 -8.81 -27.98
N ILE A 228 -21.68 -9.96 -27.30
CA ILE A 228 -20.97 -10.11 -26.03
C ILE A 228 -19.45 -10.09 -26.27
N ARG A 229 -18.94 -10.81 -27.30
CA ARG A 229 -17.51 -10.74 -27.67
C ARG A 229 -17.07 -9.31 -27.94
N GLN A 230 -17.85 -8.54 -28.70
CA GLN A 230 -17.50 -7.15 -28.99
C GLN A 230 -17.42 -6.28 -27.72
N LYS A 231 -18.38 -6.39 -26.79
CA LYS A 231 -18.33 -5.66 -25.51
C LYS A 231 -17.12 -6.04 -24.64
N VAL A 232 -16.79 -7.33 -24.57
CA VAL A 232 -15.61 -7.82 -23.83
C VAL A 232 -14.32 -7.36 -24.51
N LYS A 233 -14.25 -7.36 -25.84
CA LYS A 233 -13.13 -6.83 -26.65
C LYS A 233 -12.90 -5.34 -26.40
N ASP A 234 -13.96 -4.55 -26.30
CA ASP A 234 -13.85 -3.12 -25.98
C ASP A 234 -13.45 -2.87 -24.51
N TRP A 235 -13.74 -3.81 -23.59
CA TRP A 235 -13.24 -3.78 -22.21
C TRP A 235 -11.77 -4.20 -22.11
N VAL A 236 -11.33 -5.25 -22.80
CA VAL A 236 -9.90 -5.65 -22.87
C VAL A 236 -9.07 -4.52 -23.45
N LYS A 237 -9.52 -3.91 -24.57
CA LYS A 237 -8.84 -2.75 -25.19
C LYS A 237 -8.61 -1.58 -24.23
N LYS A 238 -9.45 -1.42 -23.21
CA LYS A 238 -9.35 -0.36 -22.19
C LYS A 238 -8.38 -0.69 -21.04
N GLY A 239 -7.94 -1.93 -20.91
CA GLY A 239 -6.99 -2.37 -19.87
C GLY A 239 -7.39 -3.64 -19.11
N GLY A 240 -8.56 -4.21 -19.37
CA GLY A 240 -9.00 -5.45 -18.71
C GLY A 240 -8.24 -6.68 -19.19
N THR A 241 -7.99 -7.66 -18.32
CA THR A 241 -7.41 -8.95 -18.72
C THR A 241 -8.47 -10.04 -18.83
N LEU A 242 -8.55 -10.71 -19.98
CA LEU A 242 -9.47 -11.80 -20.24
C LEU A 242 -8.75 -13.16 -20.18
N ILE A 243 -9.13 -14.02 -19.24
CA ILE A 243 -8.65 -15.40 -19.16
C ILE A 243 -9.74 -16.34 -19.71
N ARG A 244 -9.46 -17.02 -20.82
CA ARG A 244 -10.38 -17.99 -21.44
C ARG A 244 -9.95 -19.42 -21.14
N PHE A 245 -10.92 -20.30 -20.98
CA PHE A 245 -10.72 -21.76 -20.97
C PHE A 245 -11.33 -22.38 -22.23
N ALA A 246 -10.58 -23.26 -22.89
CA ALA A 246 -11.07 -24.00 -24.04
C ALA A 246 -12.02 -25.14 -23.63
N GLY A 247 -12.85 -25.60 -24.55
CA GLY A 247 -13.75 -26.72 -24.32
C GLY A 247 -14.47 -27.15 -25.60
N PRO A 248 -15.51 -28.00 -25.47
CA PRO A 248 -16.24 -28.52 -26.62
C PRO A 248 -16.86 -27.44 -27.52
N ALA A 249 -17.32 -26.32 -26.97
CA ALA A 249 -17.94 -25.25 -27.75
C ALA A 249 -16.89 -24.48 -28.58
N LEU A 250 -15.74 -24.13 -28.00
CA LEU A 250 -14.65 -23.51 -28.75
C LEU A 250 -14.08 -24.45 -29.83
N ALA A 251 -13.94 -25.75 -29.53
CA ALA A 251 -13.47 -26.76 -30.48
C ALA A 251 -14.46 -26.99 -31.66
N GLY A 252 -15.77 -26.85 -31.41
CA GLY A 252 -16.82 -27.01 -32.42
C GLY A 252 -17.16 -25.75 -33.21
N ALA A 253 -16.94 -24.56 -32.65
CA ALA A 253 -17.35 -23.29 -33.27
C ALA A 253 -16.69 -23.02 -34.63
N GLN A 254 -15.46 -23.50 -34.85
CA GLN A 254 -14.76 -23.29 -36.14
C GLN A 254 -15.35 -24.10 -37.30
N HIS A 255 -16.03 -25.22 -37.04
CA HIS A 255 -16.77 -25.95 -38.09
C HIS A 255 -17.96 -25.16 -38.67
N GLY A 256 -18.50 -24.18 -37.94
CA GLY A 256 -19.68 -23.43 -38.38
C GLY A 256 -19.38 -22.26 -39.34
N ALA A 257 -18.17 -21.69 -39.29
CA ALA A 257 -17.84 -20.45 -39.99
C ALA A 257 -17.66 -20.60 -41.52
N ASN A 258 -17.58 -21.84 -42.02
CA ASN A 258 -17.40 -22.16 -43.45
C ASN A 258 -18.69 -22.67 -44.12
N ALA A 259 -19.86 -22.55 -43.48
CA ALA A 259 -21.12 -23.14 -43.94
C ALA A 259 -22.09 -22.16 -44.65
N ASP A 260 -21.81 -20.86 -44.66
CA ASP A 260 -22.66 -19.85 -45.33
C ASP A 260 -22.34 -19.76 -46.83
N GLY A 261 -22.82 -20.75 -47.59
CA GLY A 261 -22.54 -20.86 -49.03
C GLY A 261 -23.40 -21.87 -49.78
N ALA A 262 -24.64 -22.12 -49.35
CA ALA A 262 -25.54 -23.07 -50.02
C ALA A 262 -27.02 -22.71 -49.87
N ASP A 263 -27.52 -21.79 -50.69
CA ASP A 263 -28.95 -21.66 -50.97
C ASP A 263 -29.20 -21.32 -52.44
N ALA A 264 -29.04 -22.33 -53.30
CA ALA A 264 -29.45 -22.33 -54.70
C ALA A 264 -29.88 -23.75 -55.11
N ALA A 265 -31.15 -23.90 -55.48
CA ALA A 265 -31.75 -25.17 -55.89
C ALA A 265 -31.32 -25.57 -57.33
N PRO A 266 -31.54 -26.83 -57.77
CA PRO A 266 -30.70 -27.46 -58.79
C PRO A 266 -31.22 -27.30 -60.23
N GLU A 267 -30.30 -27.23 -61.18
CA GLU A 267 -30.52 -27.64 -62.57
C GLU A 267 -29.47 -28.67 -63.02
N ALA A 268 -29.88 -29.51 -63.98
CA ALA A 268 -29.21 -30.74 -64.39
C ALA A 268 -28.62 -30.60 -65.84
N PRO A 269 -27.96 -31.61 -66.43
CA PRO A 269 -26.62 -31.40 -67.00
C PRO A 269 -26.56 -31.41 -68.53
N ALA A 270 -25.53 -30.74 -69.10
CA ALA A 270 -24.94 -31.06 -70.41
C ALA A 270 -23.60 -30.32 -70.60
N GLY A 271 -22.67 -30.93 -71.37
CA GLY A 271 -21.54 -30.23 -72.00
C GLY A 271 -20.15 -30.73 -71.60
N ASP A 272 -19.59 -31.64 -72.40
CA ASP A 272 -18.14 -31.81 -72.50
C ASP A 272 -17.52 -30.54 -73.12
N ASP A 273 -16.34 -30.12 -72.65
CA ASP A 273 -15.24 -29.73 -73.54
C ASP A 273 -13.89 -29.63 -72.79
N ILE A 274 -12.80 -29.71 -73.55
CA ILE A 274 -11.44 -30.04 -73.08
C ILE A 274 -10.48 -28.83 -73.20
N ASP A 275 -9.42 -28.85 -72.37
CA ASP A 275 -8.20 -28.00 -72.40
C ASP A 275 -8.31 -26.49 -72.09
N THR A 276 -7.94 -26.12 -70.85
CA THR A 276 -7.11 -24.92 -70.58
C THR A 276 -6.28 -25.14 -69.30
N PRO A 277 -4.94 -24.93 -69.30
CA PRO A 277 -4.10 -25.12 -68.12
C PRO A 277 -4.09 -23.87 -67.23
N GLU A 278 -5.09 -23.70 -66.37
CA GLU A 278 -5.09 -22.58 -65.43
C GLU A 278 -4.14 -22.82 -64.24
N THR A 279 -3.24 -21.86 -64.06
CA THR A 279 -2.28 -21.75 -62.97
C THR A 279 -2.98 -21.79 -61.61
N ARG A 280 -2.80 -22.88 -60.85
CA ARG A 280 -3.36 -23.00 -59.50
C ARG A 280 -2.59 -22.12 -58.50
N THR A 281 -2.86 -20.82 -58.57
CA THR A 281 -2.43 -19.84 -57.57
C THR A 281 -3.07 -20.22 -56.24
N ALA A 282 -2.26 -20.66 -55.28
CA ALA A 282 -2.75 -20.91 -53.93
C ALA A 282 -3.13 -19.57 -53.30
N THR A 283 -4.42 -19.23 -53.34
CA THR A 283 -4.97 -18.11 -52.59
C THR A 283 -4.87 -18.46 -51.10
N ALA A 284 -3.81 -17.98 -50.46
CA ALA A 284 -3.72 -17.95 -49.02
C ALA A 284 -4.96 -17.21 -48.48
N GLY A 285 -5.83 -17.95 -47.78
CA GLY A 285 -7.00 -17.36 -47.14
C GLY A 285 -6.55 -16.26 -46.18
N HIS A 286 -7.20 -15.10 -46.26
CA HIS A 286 -6.88 -13.92 -45.48
C HIS A 286 -6.71 -14.28 -44.00
N SER A 287 -5.54 -13.99 -43.43
CA SER A 287 -5.29 -14.16 -42.00
C SER A 287 -6.13 -13.15 -41.22
N ALA A 288 -7.33 -13.56 -40.82
CA ALA A 288 -8.11 -12.83 -39.84
C ALA A 288 -7.29 -12.70 -38.54
N ASP A 289 -7.13 -11.48 -38.05
CA ASP A 289 -6.52 -11.20 -36.75
C ASP A 289 -7.23 -12.04 -35.67
N PRO A 290 -6.55 -13.00 -35.00
CA PRO A 290 -7.22 -13.89 -34.05
C PRO A 290 -7.75 -13.15 -32.82
N THR A 291 -7.19 -11.97 -32.50
CA THR A 291 -7.69 -11.13 -31.41
C THR A 291 -9.07 -10.54 -31.75
N ALA A 292 -9.48 -10.59 -33.03
CA ALA A 292 -10.81 -10.17 -33.45
C ALA A 292 -11.93 -10.99 -32.78
N ASP A 293 -11.70 -12.30 -32.57
CA ASP A 293 -12.58 -13.24 -31.88
C ASP A 293 -12.20 -13.50 -30.41
N LEU A 294 -11.39 -12.60 -29.84
CA LEU A 294 -10.83 -12.70 -28.48
C LEU A 294 -9.96 -13.96 -28.28
N LEU A 295 -9.16 -14.35 -29.28
CA LEU A 295 -8.19 -15.43 -29.18
C LEU A 295 -6.76 -14.86 -29.29
N PRO A 296 -5.79 -15.34 -28.51
CA PRO A 296 -4.43 -14.83 -28.58
C PRO A 296 -3.68 -15.32 -29.84
N VAL A 297 -4.02 -16.51 -30.31
CA VAL A 297 -3.45 -17.15 -31.51
C VAL A 297 -4.57 -17.81 -32.29
N ALA A 298 -4.38 -17.96 -33.60
CA ALA A 298 -5.27 -18.79 -34.42
C ALA A 298 -5.23 -20.24 -33.93
N LEU A 299 -6.33 -20.97 -34.09
CA LEU A 299 -6.49 -22.35 -33.64
C LEU A 299 -6.66 -23.27 -34.86
N LEU A 300 -6.29 -24.55 -34.72
CA LEU A 300 -6.71 -25.58 -35.67
C LEU A 300 -8.11 -26.09 -35.32
N ASP A 301 -8.82 -26.57 -36.33
CA ASP A 301 -10.13 -27.21 -36.17
C ASP A 301 -10.10 -28.39 -35.18
N GLY A 302 -11.07 -28.39 -34.25
CA GLY A 302 -11.33 -29.49 -33.33
C GLY A 302 -10.43 -29.54 -32.08
N SER A 303 -10.32 -30.74 -31.49
CA SER A 303 -9.52 -30.98 -30.27
C SER A 303 -8.66 -32.23 -30.42
N ARG A 304 -7.39 -32.15 -30.03
CA ARG A 304 -6.46 -33.29 -29.95
C ARG A 304 -6.75 -34.11 -28.69
N GLN A 305 -7.06 -35.39 -28.85
CA GLN A 305 -7.18 -36.34 -27.74
C GLN A 305 -5.87 -37.12 -27.54
N LEU A 306 -5.40 -37.16 -26.29
CA LEU A 306 -4.17 -37.74 -25.80
C LEU A 306 -4.53 -38.90 -24.84
N GLY A 307 -4.50 -40.14 -25.33
CA GLY A 307 -4.80 -41.33 -24.52
C GLY A 307 -6.27 -41.74 -24.49
N GLY A 308 -6.94 -41.68 -25.65
CA GLY A 308 -8.22 -42.37 -25.83
C GLY A 308 -8.01 -43.86 -26.15
N THR A 309 -9.06 -44.67 -26.01
CA THR A 309 -9.03 -46.11 -26.32
C THR A 309 -8.71 -46.45 -27.79
N MET A 310 -8.75 -45.45 -28.68
CA MET A 310 -8.41 -45.53 -30.10
C MET A 310 -7.13 -44.75 -30.47
N THR A 311 -6.50 -44.04 -29.53
CA THR A 311 -5.29 -43.23 -29.76
C THR A 311 -4.17 -43.59 -28.79
N TRP A 312 -3.16 -44.32 -29.29
CA TRP A 312 -2.01 -44.90 -28.57
C TRP A 312 -1.02 -43.90 -27.92
N GLY A 313 -1.41 -42.67 -27.62
CA GLY A 313 -0.57 -41.69 -26.92
C GLY A 313 -0.79 -41.75 -25.41
N ALA A 314 0.25 -41.69 -24.59
CA ALA A 314 0.08 -41.46 -23.16
C ALA A 314 -0.42 -40.02 -22.89
N PRO A 315 -1.19 -39.76 -21.81
CA PRO A 315 -1.47 -38.42 -21.33
C PRO A 315 -0.18 -37.62 -21.16
N GLN A 316 -0.16 -36.38 -21.65
CA GLN A 316 1.04 -35.57 -21.70
C GLN A 316 1.27 -34.81 -20.40
N LYS A 317 2.53 -34.58 -20.04
CA LYS A 317 2.93 -33.76 -18.90
C LYS A 317 3.29 -32.35 -19.35
N LEU A 318 3.29 -31.38 -18.42
CA LEU A 318 3.83 -30.04 -18.68
C LEU A 318 5.35 -30.11 -18.87
N ALA A 319 5.87 -29.22 -19.71
CA ALA A 319 7.28 -28.85 -19.72
C ALA A 319 7.58 -27.84 -18.60
N ALA A 320 8.85 -27.61 -18.29
CA ALA A 320 9.26 -26.53 -17.40
C ALA A 320 8.85 -25.16 -17.95
N PHE A 321 8.55 -24.20 -17.08
CA PHE A 321 8.15 -22.85 -17.47
C PHE A 321 9.36 -22.03 -17.94
N ASP A 322 9.22 -21.38 -19.09
CA ASP A 322 10.23 -20.48 -19.69
C ASP A 322 10.52 -19.27 -18.76
N ALA A 323 11.73 -18.73 -18.77
CA ALA A 323 12.14 -17.62 -17.89
C ALA A 323 11.36 -16.30 -18.09
N THR A 324 10.73 -16.14 -19.26
CA THR A 324 9.85 -15.01 -19.60
C THR A 324 8.38 -15.26 -19.23
N SER A 325 8.04 -16.44 -18.72
CA SER A 325 6.67 -16.81 -18.33
C SER A 325 6.32 -16.27 -16.93
N PRO A 326 5.09 -15.77 -16.70
CA PRO A 326 4.62 -15.43 -15.35
C PRO A 326 4.56 -16.65 -14.40
N PHE A 327 4.67 -17.87 -14.94
CA PHE A 327 4.72 -19.13 -14.19
C PHE A 327 6.14 -19.58 -13.81
N HIS A 328 7.18 -18.83 -14.19
CA HIS A 328 8.56 -19.19 -13.87
C HIS A 328 8.75 -19.35 -12.34
N GLY A 329 9.46 -20.42 -11.94
CA GLY A 329 9.70 -20.76 -10.54
C GLY A 329 8.57 -21.51 -9.83
N LEU A 330 7.47 -21.85 -10.50
CA LEU A 330 6.45 -22.75 -9.94
C LEU A 330 6.86 -24.23 -10.05
N ASP A 331 6.75 -24.97 -8.94
CA ASP A 331 6.95 -26.43 -8.93
C ASP A 331 5.83 -27.14 -9.71
N ILE A 332 6.21 -28.05 -10.62
CA ILE A 332 5.28 -28.83 -11.44
C ILE A 332 5.13 -30.24 -10.83
N PRO A 333 3.96 -30.61 -10.26
CA PRO A 333 3.76 -31.94 -9.70
C PRO A 333 3.78 -33.02 -10.79
N ALA A 334 4.47 -34.12 -10.53
CA ALA A 334 4.75 -35.16 -11.52
C ALA A 334 3.51 -35.98 -11.96
N ASP A 335 2.40 -35.84 -11.24
CA ASP A 335 1.09 -36.46 -11.49
C ASP A 335 0.18 -35.60 -12.39
N VAL A 336 0.52 -34.34 -12.66
CA VAL A 336 -0.28 -33.49 -13.57
C VAL A 336 -0.16 -33.99 -15.02
N THR A 337 -1.31 -34.25 -15.64
CA THR A 337 -1.45 -34.80 -16.98
C THR A 337 -2.61 -34.15 -17.76
N ILE A 338 -2.40 -33.99 -19.07
CA ILE A 338 -3.36 -33.45 -20.03
C ILE A 338 -3.76 -34.58 -20.98
N SER A 339 -5.07 -34.83 -21.08
CA SER A 339 -5.67 -35.87 -21.92
C SER A 339 -6.40 -35.31 -23.15
N ARG A 340 -6.74 -34.01 -23.19
CA ARG A 340 -7.36 -33.35 -24.35
C ARG A 340 -6.96 -31.87 -24.41
N GLN A 341 -6.77 -31.31 -25.60
CA GLN A 341 -6.56 -29.87 -25.78
C GLN A 341 -7.02 -29.37 -27.17
N VAL A 342 -7.35 -28.07 -27.29
CA VAL A 342 -7.44 -27.40 -28.60
C VAL A 342 -6.04 -26.97 -29.04
N LEU A 343 -5.71 -27.06 -30.32
CA LEU A 343 -4.36 -26.75 -30.82
C LEU A 343 -4.26 -25.31 -31.36
N ALA A 344 -3.14 -24.64 -31.06
CA ALA A 344 -2.75 -23.40 -31.72
C ALA A 344 -2.17 -23.68 -33.11
N SER A 345 -2.53 -22.86 -34.10
CA SER A 345 -2.00 -22.93 -35.46
C SER A 345 -0.48 -22.65 -35.47
N PRO A 346 0.33 -23.46 -36.17
CA PRO A 346 1.78 -23.31 -36.17
C PRO A 346 2.21 -22.08 -36.96
N VAL A 347 2.56 -21.02 -36.24
CA VAL A 347 3.15 -19.77 -36.77
C VAL A 347 4.54 -19.56 -36.17
N ALA A 348 5.42 -18.86 -36.89
CA ALA A 348 6.85 -18.75 -36.54
C ALA A 348 7.09 -18.05 -35.18
N ASP A 349 6.16 -17.22 -34.76
CA ASP A 349 6.12 -16.44 -33.51
C ASP A 349 5.24 -17.08 -32.42
N LEU A 350 4.69 -18.28 -32.64
CA LEU A 350 3.88 -19.01 -31.64
C LEU A 350 4.64 -19.24 -30.32
N ALA A 351 5.97 -19.32 -30.40
CA ALA A 351 6.82 -19.44 -29.21
C ALA A 351 6.79 -18.19 -28.32
N ALA A 352 6.65 -16.99 -28.89
CA ALA A 352 6.59 -15.72 -28.17
C ALA A 352 5.21 -15.45 -27.52
N HIS A 353 4.18 -16.17 -27.98
CA HIS A 353 2.80 -16.09 -27.50
C HIS A 353 2.43 -17.25 -26.55
N SER A 354 3.40 -18.00 -26.02
CA SER A 354 3.18 -19.23 -25.25
C SER A 354 3.91 -19.19 -23.90
N TRP A 355 3.15 -19.13 -22.81
CA TRP A 355 3.67 -19.09 -21.43
C TRP A 355 3.81 -20.46 -20.77
N ALA A 356 3.08 -21.46 -21.26
CA ALA A 356 3.19 -22.85 -20.80
C ALA A 356 3.06 -23.80 -21.98
N ARG A 357 3.81 -24.91 -21.94
CA ARG A 357 3.86 -25.95 -22.99
C ARG A 357 3.76 -27.33 -22.36
N LEU A 358 3.36 -28.31 -23.17
CA LEU A 358 3.53 -29.73 -22.87
C LEU A 358 4.95 -30.20 -23.16
N ALA A 359 5.31 -31.38 -22.65
CA ALA A 359 6.61 -32.02 -22.88
C ALA A 359 6.91 -32.34 -24.36
N ASP A 360 5.89 -32.36 -25.22
CA ASP A 360 6.02 -32.49 -26.69
C ASP A 360 6.18 -31.13 -27.41
N GLY A 361 6.30 -30.03 -26.66
CA GLY A 361 6.45 -28.67 -27.15
C GLY A 361 5.15 -27.95 -27.52
N THR A 362 3.99 -28.63 -27.50
CA THR A 362 2.72 -27.99 -27.86
C THR A 362 2.26 -26.98 -26.79
N PRO A 363 1.78 -25.77 -27.18
CA PRO A 363 1.30 -24.77 -26.22
C PRO A 363 0.10 -25.25 -25.38
N LEU A 364 0.14 -24.96 -24.08
CA LEU A 364 -0.93 -25.21 -23.12
C LEU A 364 -1.60 -23.91 -22.65
N VAL A 365 -0.82 -22.84 -22.48
CA VAL A 365 -1.31 -21.48 -22.19
C VAL A 365 -0.69 -20.52 -23.18
N THR A 366 -1.54 -19.79 -23.90
CA THR A 366 -1.14 -18.75 -24.87
C THR A 366 -1.68 -17.38 -24.46
N HIS A 367 -1.03 -16.32 -24.93
CA HIS A 367 -1.36 -14.93 -24.58
C HIS A 367 -1.12 -13.99 -25.78
N ALA A 368 -1.85 -12.88 -25.84
CA ALA A 368 -1.60 -11.77 -26.75
C ALA A 368 -2.17 -10.46 -26.18
N ALA A 369 -1.48 -9.36 -26.42
CA ALA A 369 -1.95 -8.02 -26.04
C ALA A 369 -3.07 -7.55 -27.00
N LEU A 370 -4.10 -6.92 -26.45
CA LEU A 370 -5.18 -6.28 -27.19
C LEU A 370 -5.45 -4.88 -26.61
N GLY A 371 -4.94 -3.85 -27.28
CA GLY A 371 -5.03 -2.47 -26.80
C GLY A 371 -4.18 -2.24 -25.56
N LYS A 372 -4.81 -1.93 -24.43
CA LYS A 372 -4.14 -1.75 -23.12
C LYS A 372 -4.19 -2.98 -22.21
N GLY A 373 -4.89 -4.05 -22.59
CA GLY A 373 -5.07 -5.26 -21.78
C GLY A 373 -4.66 -6.53 -22.54
N ASP A 374 -4.80 -7.68 -21.88
CA ASP A 374 -4.35 -8.97 -22.40
C ASP A 374 -5.50 -9.97 -22.63
N ILE A 375 -5.34 -10.82 -23.65
CA ILE A 375 -6.12 -12.05 -23.85
C ILE A 375 -5.22 -13.23 -23.51
N ILE A 376 -5.69 -14.12 -22.64
CA ILE A 376 -5.01 -15.35 -22.23
C ILE A 376 -5.95 -16.53 -22.53
N LEU A 377 -5.42 -17.61 -23.11
CA LEU A 377 -6.16 -18.84 -23.39
C LEU A 377 -5.47 -20.05 -22.77
N PHE A 378 -6.18 -20.74 -21.88
CA PHE A 378 -5.88 -22.12 -21.54
C PHE A 378 -6.44 -23.03 -22.63
N HIS A 379 -5.59 -23.86 -23.22
CA HIS A 379 -5.96 -24.81 -24.28
C HIS A 379 -6.73 -26.04 -23.75
N VAL A 380 -7.04 -26.06 -22.46
CA VAL A 380 -7.80 -27.07 -21.71
C VAL A 380 -9.01 -26.42 -21.02
N SER A 381 -9.95 -27.25 -20.56
CA SER A 381 -11.10 -26.82 -19.76
C SER A 381 -10.69 -26.39 -18.34
N SER A 382 -11.57 -25.63 -17.68
CA SER A 382 -11.47 -25.30 -16.25
C SER A 382 -11.91 -26.47 -15.34
N THR A 383 -12.21 -27.63 -15.93
CA THR A 383 -12.77 -28.82 -15.29
C THR A 383 -11.84 -30.02 -15.46
N ALA A 384 -12.03 -31.04 -14.61
CA ALA A 384 -11.15 -32.21 -14.56
C ALA A 384 -11.34 -33.22 -15.73
N ASP A 385 -12.07 -32.85 -16.79
CA ASP A 385 -12.47 -33.74 -17.90
C ASP A 385 -11.44 -33.80 -19.04
N TRP A 386 -10.63 -32.76 -19.24
CA TRP A 386 -9.56 -32.69 -20.26
C TRP A 386 -8.15 -32.75 -19.68
N SER A 387 -8.00 -32.53 -18.37
CA SER A 387 -6.75 -32.65 -17.62
C SER A 387 -7.06 -32.79 -16.14
N ASN A 388 -6.12 -33.31 -15.34
CA ASN A 388 -6.23 -33.24 -13.87
C ASN A 388 -5.61 -31.94 -13.29
N LEU A 389 -5.18 -31.00 -14.13
CA LEU A 389 -4.59 -29.73 -13.69
C LEU A 389 -5.49 -28.99 -12.67
N PRO A 390 -6.82 -28.84 -12.87
CA PRO A 390 -7.70 -28.17 -11.90
C PRO A 390 -7.81 -28.84 -10.51
N LEU A 391 -7.30 -30.07 -10.35
CA LEU A 391 -7.23 -30.77 -9.06
C LEU A 391 -5.92 -30.51 -8.30
N SER A 392 -4.95 -29.84 -8.93
CA SER A 392 -3.60 -29.64 -8.40
C SER A 392 -3.42 -28.26 -7.75
N GLY A 393 -2.48 -28.17 -6.80
CA GLY A 393 -2.04 -26.86 -6.26
C GLY A 393 -1.42 -25.94 -7.31
N LEU A 394 -0.81 -26.52 -8.36
CA LEU A 394 -0.24 -25.75 -9.48
C LEU A 394 -1.28 -24.87 -10.18
N PHE A 395 -2.51 -25.35 -10.36
CA PHE A 395 -3.59 -24.56 -10.97
C PHE A 395 -3.95 -23.32 -10.15
N VAL A 396 -3.95 -23.45 -8.82
CA VAL A 396 -4.16 -22.32 -7.89
C VAL A 396 -3.04 -21.30 -8.06
N SER A 397 -1.78 -21.75 -8.04
CA SER A 397 -0.61 -20.87 -8.22
C SER A 397 -0.56 -20.21 -9.60
N MET A 398 -0.94 -20.90 -10.67
CA MET A 398 -1.04 -20.33 -12.02
C MET A 398 -2.11 -19.23 -12.08
N LEU A 399 -3.32 -19.47 -11.57
CA LEU A 399 -4.38 -18.48 -11.55
C LEU A 399 -4.02 -17.25 -10.71
N GLN A 400 -3.34 -17.44 -9.58
CA GLN A 400 -2.82 -16.34 -8.77
C GLN A 400 -1.80 -15.51 -9.56
N ARG A 401 -0.79 -16.14 -10.18
CA ARG A 401 0.23 -15.45 -11.00
C ARG A 401 -0.38 -14.66 -12.17
N LEU A 402 -1.41 -15.19 -12.83
CA LEU A 402 -2.12 -14.44 -13.88
C LEU A 402 -2.92 -13.25 -13.33
N THR A 403 -3.50 -13.39 -12.14
CA THR A 403 -4.23 -12.30 -11.48
C THR A 403 -3.26 -11.20 -11.05
N ASP A 404 -2.07 -11.54 -10.55
CA ASP A 404 -1.01 -10.58 -10.21
C ASP A 404 -0.52 -9.85 -11.49
N HIS A 405 -0.19 -10.60 -12.55
CA HIS A 405 0.24 -10.07 -13.86
C HIS A 405 -0.78 -9.06 -14.43
N ALA A 406 -2.06 -9.43 -14.45
CA ALA A 406 -3.15 -8.62 -14.97
C ALA A 406 -3.33 -7.26 -14.26
N ASN A 407 -2.87 -7.13 -13.02
CA ASN A 407 -2.95 -5.88 -12.25
C ASN A 407 -1.65 -5.03 -12.35
N GLY A 408 -0.71 -5.41 -13.23
CA GLY A 408 0.58 -4.74 -13.33
C GLY A 408 1.49 -4.94 -12.12
N VAL A 409 1.16 -5.92 -11.25
CA VAL A 409 2.02 -6.33 -10.14
C VAL A 409 3.19 -7.11 -10.73
N THR A 410 4.23 -6.37 -11.11
CA THR A 410 5.52 -6.95 -11.47
C THR A 410 6.10 -7.58 -10.22
N ILE A 411 5.87 -8.88 -10.06
CA ILE A 411 6.61 -9.68 -9.07
C ILE A 411 8.09 -9.51 -9.45
N PRO A 412 8.89 -8.81 -8.62
CA PRO A 412 10.27 -8.56 -8.98
C PRO A 412 10.96 -9.92 -9.10
N ALA A 413 11.79 -10.10 -10.14
CA ALA A 413 12.62 -11.31 -10.23
C ALA A 413 13.36 -11.51 -8.90
N ASP A 414 13.51 -12.75 -8.43
CA ASP A 414 13.93 -13.04 -7.04
C ASP A 414 15.19 -12.28 -6.59
N ASP A 415 16.12 -12.05 -7.51
CA ASP A 415 17.39 -11.34 -7.29
C ASP A 415 17.28 -9.79 -7.27
N THR A 416 16.11 -9.23 -7.57
CA THR A 416 15.84 -7.79 -7.62
C THR A 416 15.98 -7.18 -6.23
N LEU A 417 16.86 -6.18 -6.11
CA LEU A 417 17.08 -5.43 -4.88
C LEU A 417 16.01 -4.35 -4.69
N LEU A 418 15.14 -4.51 -3.69
CA LEU A 418 14.13 -3.53 -3.31
C LEU A 418 14.71 -2.55 -2.29
N ALA A 419 14.81 -1.27 -2.65
CA ALA A 419 15.26 -0.22 -1.73
C ALA A 419 14.20 0.09 -0.64
N PRO A 420 14.59 0.43 0.60
CA PRO A 420 13.65 0.89 1.62
C PRO A 420 13.04 2.24 1.23
N VAL A 421 11.73 2.38 1.37
CA VAL A 421 10.99 3.62 1.02
C VAL A 421 10.46 4.30 2.28
N LEU A 422 9.89 3.52 3.21
CA LEU A 422 9.44 3.98 4.52
C LEU A 422 9.85 2.94 5.56
N THR A 423 10.22 3.38 6.76
CA THR A 423 10.57 2.48 7.87
C THR A 423 9.88 2.89 9.15
N LEU A 424 9.51 1.92 9.98
CA LEU A 424 9.00 2.17 11.32
C LEU A 424 10.14 2.60 12.24
N ASP A 425 9.93 3.66 13.01
CA ASP A 425 10.73 3.94 14.19
C ASP A 425 10.35 3.00 15.36
N GLY A 426 11.05 3.10 16.49
CA GLY A 426 10.78 2.23 17.64
C GLY A 426 9.38 2.38 18.25
N ASP A 427 8.73 3.53 18.04
CA ASP A 427 7.38 3.85 18.50
C ASP A 427 6.30 3.38 17.49
N GLY A 428 6.71 2.83 16.34
CA GLY A 428 5.82 2.25 15.33
C GLY A 428 5.21 3.27 14.37
N VAL A 429 5.84 4.45 14.23
CA VAL A 429 5.49 5.49 13.26
C VAL A 429 6.30 5.27 11.98
N LEU A 430 5.63 5.32 10.82
CA LEU A 430 6.30 5.29 9.52
C LEU A 430 7.01 6.63 9.26
N GLY A 431 8.30 6.56 8.96
CA GLY A 431 9.13 7.69 8.59
C GLY A 431 10.12 7.35 7.48
N PRO A 432 10.99 8.31 7.08
CA PRO A 432 12.04 8.06 6.11
C PRO A 432 13.04 7.02 6.62
N PRO A 433 13.62 6.18 5.75
CA PRO A 433 14.61 5.20 6.14
C PRO A 433 15.86 5.84 6.78
N PRO A 434 16.39 5.27 7.88
CA PRO A 434 17.62 5.77 8.49
C PRO A 434 18.81 5.57 7.54
N PRO A 435 19.89 6.38 7.62
CA PRO A 435 21.04 6.29 6.69
C PRO A 435 21.79 4.95 6.66
N ALA A 436 21.56 4.08 7.66
CA ALA A 436 22.12 2.73 7.71
C ALA A 436 21.29 1.68 6.93
N ALA A 437 20.06 2.01 6.53
CA ALA A 437 19.15 1.10 5.85
C ALA A 437 19.66 0.75 4.44
N ARG A 438 19.48 -0.51 4.04
CA ARG A 438 19.93 -1.07 2.78
C ARG A 438 18.76 -1.75 2.07
N GLY A 439 18.86 -1.86 0.75
CA GLY A 439 17.90 -2.64 -0.02
C GLY A 439 17.95 -4.12 0.33
N LEU A 440 16.82 -4.80 0.17
CA LEU A 440 16.65 -6.24 0.42
C LEU A 440 16.13 -6.93 -0.85
N LYS A 441 16.63 -8.14 -1.15
CA LYS A 441 16.17 -8.89 -2.34
C LYS A 441 14.74 -9.38 -2.16
N ALA A 442 13.98 -9.43 -3.25
CA ALA A 442 12.58 -9.86 -3.23
C ALA A 442 12.38 -11.27 -2.62
N SER A 443 13.33 -12.20 -2.81
CA SER A 443 13.31 -13.54 -2.21
C SER A 443 13.48 -13.58 -0.69
N ASP A 444 14.13 -12.56 -0.11
CA ASP A 444 14.76 -12.67 1.21
C ASP A 444 13.87 -12.12 2.35
N PHE A 445 12.76 -11.46 2.03
CA PHE A 445 11.81 -10.87 3.00
C PHE A 445 11.28 -11.90 4.01
N ALA A 446 10.97 -13.12 3.58
CA ALA A 446 10.44 -14.16 4.45
C ALA A 446 11.46 -14.71 5.46
N ARG A 447 12.77 -14.52 5.24
CA ARG A 447 13.86 -15.12 6.03
C ARG A 447 14.72 -14.09 6.77
N THR A 448 14.68 -12.84 6.33
CA THR A 448 15.53 -11.78 6.89
C THR A 448 14.98 -11.33 8.24
N ALA A 449 15.86 -11.30 9.24
CA ALA A 449 15.56 -10.72 10.53
C ALA A 449 15.76 -9.20 10.50
N VAL A 450 14.85 -8.47 11.14
CA VAL A 450 14.87 -7.02 11.23
C VAL A 450 16.11 -6.55 12.00
N SER A 451 16.80 -5.54 11.47
CA SER A 451 18.12 -5.10 11.94
C SER A 451 18.38 -3.63 11.56
N PRO A 452 19.47 -2.98 12.04
CA PRO A 452 19.82 -1.62 11.62
C PRO A 452 20.06 -1.47 10.11
N ALA A 453 20.48 -2.55 9.43
CA ALA A 453 20.68 -2.57 7.98
C ALA A 453 19.40 -2.86 7.20
N HIS A 454 18.47 -3.63 7.79
CA HIS A 454 17.16 -3.94 7.22
C HIS A 454 16.08 -3.63 8.28
N PRO A 455 15.80 -2.34 8.54
CA PRO A 455 14.78 -1.92 9.49
C PRO A 455 13.37 -2.32 8.99
N PRO A 456 12.36 -2.42 9.88
CA PRO A 456 11.04 -2.83 9.46
C PRO A 456 10.37 -1.67 8.72
N GLY A 457 9.60 -1.96 7.68
CA GLY A 457 9.14 -0.93 6.74
C GLY A 457 8.61 -1.48 5.42
N LEU A 458 8.36 -0.55 4.48
CA LEU A 458 7.97 -0.82 3.11
C LEU A 458 9.17 -0.62 2.17
N TYR A 459 9.38 -1.59 1.28
CA TYR A 459 10.51 -1.65 0.36
C TYR A 459 10.01 -1.81 -1.09
N GLY A 460 10.67 -1.17 -2.05
CA GLY A 460 10.37 -1.27 -3.48
C GLY A 460 9.38 -0.22 -4.03
N PRO A 461 9.19 -0.17 -5.36
CA PRO A 461 8.31 0.81 -6.03
C PRO A 461 6.83 0.53 -5.72
N ARG A 462 5.96 1.55 -5.86
CA ARG A 462 4.53 1.47 -5.42
C ARG A 462 3.78 0.21 -5.91
N ALA A 463 3.96 -0.16 -7.18
CA ALA A 463 3.32 -1.33 -7.79
C ALA A 463 3.85 -2.70 -7.34
N ALA A 464 4.99 -2.74 -6.62
CA ALA A 464 5.64 -3.97 -6.17
C ALA A 464 6.22 -3.83 -4.76
N ARG A 465 5.59 -3.01 -3.89
CA ARG A 465 6.02 -2.85 -2.49
C ARG A 465 5.97 -4.20 -1.76
N ARG A 466 6.93 -4.39 -0.86
CA ARG A 466 6.99 -5.51 0.10
C ARG A 466 7.11 -4.98 1.52
N ALA A 467 6.38 -5.60 2.45
CA ALA A 467 6.43 -5.27 3.87
C ALA A 467 7.41 -6.16 4.64
N LEU A 468 8.32 -5.55 5.40
CA LEU A 468 9.15 -6.22 6.40
C LEU A 468 8.69 -5.76 7.79
N ASN A 469 7.99 -6.61 8.55
CA ASN A 469 7.45 -6.25 9.85
C ASN A 469 8.38 -6.65 11.00
N ALA A 470 8.42 -5.84 12.08
CA ALA A 470 9.22 -6.13 13.27
C ALA A 470 8.86 -7.47 13.92
N SER A 471 7.62 -7.91 13.72
CA SER A 471 7.01 -9.15 14.19
C SER A 471 7.13 -10.33 13.22
N SER A 472 7.62 -10.16 11.98
CA SER A 472 7.61 -11.21 10.94
C SER A 472 8.28 -12.53 11.38
N GLN A 473 9.30 -12.44 12.23
CA GLN A 473 10.06 -13.60 12.76
C GLN A 473 9.67 -13.96 14.21
N ILE A 474 8.55 -13.43 14.73
CA ILE A 474 8.08 -13.69 16.10
C ILE A 474 6.86 -14.59 16.03
N THR A 475 7.04 -15.88 16.35
CA THR A 475 5.92 -16.84 16.42
C THR A 475 5.23 -16.85 17.80
N ALA A 476 5.97 -16.53 18.86
CA ALA A 476 5.48 -16.49 20.24
C ALA A 476 6.34 -15.55 21.11
N LEU A 477 5.76 -15.05 22.20
CA LEU A 477 6.47 -14.34 23.26
C LEU A 477 6.53 -15.23 24.52
N ALA A 478 7.71 -15.32 25.12
CA ALA A 478 7.96 -16.08 26.35
C ALA A 478 8.64 -15.18 27.40
N PRO A 479 8.33 -15.35 28.70
CA PRO A 479 8.93 -14.55 29.76
C PRO A 479 10.42 -14.89 29.95
N ALA A 480 11.26 -13.88 30.16
CA ALA A 480 12.67 -14.06 30.46
C ALA A 480 12.88 -14.72 31.84
N THR A 481 13.94 -15.52 31.97
CA THR A 481 14.42 -15.98 33.28
C THR A 481 15.19 -14.84 33.97
N PRO A 482 14.91 -14.52 35.25
CA PRO A 482 15.64 -13.47 35.96
C PRO A 482 17.15 -13.71 36.00
N VAL A 483 17.90 -12.68 35.64
CA VAL A 483 19.36 -12.67 35.65
C VAL A 483 19.94 -12.15 36.97
N GLY A 484 19.20 -11.27 37.66
CA GLY A 484 19.63 -10.65 38.93
C GLY A 484 18.56 -10.67 40.03
N THR A 485 18.75 -9.82 41.05
CA THR A 485 17.68 -9.56 42.02
C THR A 485 16.64 -8.64 41.40
N VAL A 486 15.46 -9.18 41.10
CA VAL A 486 14.34 -8.44 40.51
C VAL A 486 13.81 -7.36 41.46
N THR A 487 13.60 -6.17 40.92
CA THR A 487 13.09 -4.98 41.58
C THR A 487 12.20 -4.19 40.63
N SER A 488 11.28 -3.38 41.18
CA SER A 488 10.54 -2.36 40.42
C SER A 488 11.38 -1.10 40.22
N PRO A 489 10.96 -0.13 39.38
CA PRO A 489 11.68 1.14 39.19
C PRO A 489 11.81 1.96 40.48
N GLY A 490 10.91 1.76 41.45
CA GLY A 490 10.99 2.33 42.80
C GLY A 490 11.88 1.54 43.78
N GLY A 491 12.70 0.60 43.30
CA GLY A 491 13.61 -0.21 44.12
C GLY A 491 12.93 -1.27 45.00
N ARG A 492 11.61 -1.44 44.90
CA ARG A 492 10.87 -2.44 45.69
C ARG A 492 11.09 -3.83 45.10
N ARG A 493 11.34 -4.84 45.93
CA ARG A 493 11.31 -6.24 45.49
C ARG A 493 9.85 -6.68 45.27
N PRO A 494 9.57 -7.60 44.33
CA PRO A 494 8.21 -8.13 44.17
C PRO A 494 7.75 -8.83 45.46
N ASP A 495 6.48 -8.66 45.80
CA ASP A 495 5.89 -9.24 47.01
C ASP A 495 5.93 -10.77 46.94
N THR A 496 6.43 -11.39 48.00
CA THR A 496 6.39 -12.85 48.12
C THR A 496 5.05 -13.26 48.71
N ALA A 497 4.26 -14.00 47.95
CA ALA A 497 3.01 -14.56 48.43
C ALA A 497 3.31 -15.64 49.49
N LEU A 498 3.32 -15.24 50.77
CA LEU A 498 3.49 -16.15 51.90
C LEU A 498 2.20 -16.90 52.26
N ALA A 499 1.04 -16.42 51.80
CA ALA A 499 -0.26 -17.02 52.09
C ALA A 499 -0.35 -18.52 51.68
N PRO A 500 0.12 -19.00 50.52
CA PRO A 500 0.14 -20.42 50.19
C PRO A 500 1.00 -21.25 51.15
N VAL A 501 2.14 -20.70 51.60
CA VAL A 501 3.04 -21.37 52.57
C VAL A 501 2.35 -21.51 53.93
N PHE A 502 1.71 -20.43 54.41
CA PHE A 502 0.95 -20.46 55.65
C PHE A 502 -0.32 -21.32 55.56
N LEU A 503 -1.00 -21.36 54.41
CA LEU A 503 -2.15 -22.25 54.17
C LEU A 503 -1.73 -23.72 54.13
N CYS A 504 -0.61 -24.06 53.48
CA CYS A 504 -0.06 -25.41 53.52
C CYS A 504 0.37 -25.80 54.95
N ALA A 505 1.03 -24.91 55.68
CA ALA A 505 1.38 -25.15 57.09
C ALA A 505 0.13 -25.35 57.97
N ALA A 506 -0.91 -24.53 57.79
CA ALA A 506 -2.18 -24.68 58.49
C ALA A 506 -2.91 -25.99 58.14
N ALA A 507 -2.91 -26.39 56.86
CA ALA A 507 -3.48 -27.67 56.42
C ALA A 507 -2.71 -28.88 56.99
N ILE A 508 -1.38 -28.81 57.04
CA ILE A 508 -0.53 -29.83 57.68
C ILE A 508 -0.83 -29.92 59.19
N LEU A 509 -0.97 -28.78 59.87
CA LEU A 509 -1.33 -28.73 61.30
C LEU A 509 -2.74 -29.28 61.55
N LEU A 510 -3.72 -28.97 60.69
CA LEU A 510 -5.08 -29.52 60.76
C LEU A 510 -5.11 -31.04 60.55
N LEU A 511 -4.33 -31.54 59.59
CA LEU A 511 -4.16 -32.99 59.37
C LEU A 511 -3.48 -33.68 60.55
N LEU A 512 -2.47 -33.05 61.16
CA LEU A 512 -1.82 -33.52 62.37
C LEU A 512 -2.78 -33.59 63.56
N ASP A 513 -3.59 -32.56 63.78
CA ASP A 513 -4.61 -32.52 64.83
C ASP A 513 -5.67 -33.61 64.61
N GLY A 514 -6.20 -33.72 63.38
CA GLY A 514 -7.13 -34.79 63.00
C GLY A 514 -6.56 -36.20 63.20
N LEU A 515 -5.29 -36.42 62.84
CA LEU A 515 -4.59 -37.69 63.11
C LEU A 515 -4.41 -37.94 64.60
N LEU A 516 -4.11 -36.92 65.40
CA LEU A 516 -3.94 -37.03 66.85
C LEU A 516 -5.26 -37.39 67.53
N VAL A 517 -6.36 -36.71 67.16
CA VAL A 517 -7.72 -37.01 67.60
C VAL A 517 -8.13 -38.44 67.20
N LEU A 518 -7.82 -38.86 65.97
CA LEU A 518 -8.10 -40.22 65.50
C LEU A 518 -7.30 -41.27 66.28
N ALA A 519 -6.01 -41.02 66.55
CA ALA A 519 -5.15 -41.89 67.36
C ALA A 519 -5.65 -42.00 68.81
N MET A 520 -6.02 -40.88 69.44
CA MET A 520 -6.63 -40.87 70.77
C MET A 520 -7.95 -41.65 70.80
N ARG A 521 -8.81 -41.49 69.78
CA ARG A 521 -10.08 -42.22 69.65
C ARG A 521 -9.90 -43.71 69.33
N ALA A 522 -8.82 -44.08 68.66
CA ALA A 522 -8.41 -45.46 68.40
C ALA A 522 -7.64 -46.11 69.57
N GLY A 523 -7.49 -45.42 70.72
CA GLY A 523 -6.85 -45.96 71.92
C GLY A 523 -5.31 -45.94 71.92
N LEU A 524 -4.67 -45.29 70.93
CA LEU A 524 -3.22 -45.10 70.90
C LEU A 524 -2.79 -44.04 71.92
N SER A 525 -2.54 -44.48 73.15
CA SER A 525 -2.01 -43.63 74.22
C SER A 525 -0.57 -43.17 73.91
N LEU A 526 -0.32 -41.86 73.87
CA LEU A 526 1.04 -41.30 73.75
C LEU A 526 2.00 -41.76 74.88
N ARG A 527 1.48 -42.27 76.01
CA ARG A 527 2.29 -42.90 77.07
C ARG A 527 2.91 -44.25 76.67
N SER A 528 2.51 -44.85 75.55
CA SER A 528 3.12 -46.09 75.04
C SER A 528 4.42 -45.82 74.27
N MET A 529 4.47 -44.74 73.46
CA MET A 529 5.64 -44.40 72.64
C MET A 529 6.84 -43.92 73.45
N THR A 530 6.69 -43.56 74.73
CA THR A 530 7.81 -43.19 75.61
C THR A 530 8.42 -44.37 76.39
N LYS A 531 7.91 -45.60 76.21
CA LYS A 531 8.39 -46.80 76.93
C LYS A 531 9.21 -47.80 76.13
N HIS A 532 9.34 -47.65 74.81
CA HIS A 532 10.35 -48.37 74.03
C HIS A 532 11.52 -47.44 73.73
N GLY A 533 12.64 -47.71 74.40
CA GLY A 533 13.86 -46.92 74.27
C GLY A 533 14.60 -47.14 72.95
N THR A 534 15.69 -46.37 72.78
CA THR A 534 16.64 -46.40 71.65
C THR A 534 16.09 -45.92 70.30
N GLY A 535 16.35 -44.64 69.99
CA GLY A 535 16.06 -44.05 68.67
C GLY A 535 15.92 -42.53 68.69
N LYS A 536 17.01 -41.77 68.85
CA LYS A 536 17.02 -40.29 68.90
C LYS A 536 16.63 -39.59 67.57
N HIS A 537 16.02 -40.29 66.61
CA HIS A 537 15.80 -39.81 65.25
C HIS A 537 14.32 -39.67 64.83
N GLY A 538 13.36 -40.21 65.60
CA GLY A 538 11.95 -40.21 65.21
C GLY A 538 11.33 -38.81 65.11
N LEU A 539 11.53 -37.95 66.12
CA LEU A 539 10.99 -36.58 66.12
C LEU A 539 11.69 -35.68 65.09
N SER A 540 12.98 -35.91 64.85
CA SER A 540 13.75 -35.18 63.83
C SER A 540 13.32 -35.51 62.41
N LEU A 541 12.86 -36.74 62.11
CA LEU A 541 12.32 -37.07 60.79
C LEU A 541 11.01 -36.32 60.48
N LEU A 542 10.14 -36.16 61.48
CA LEU A 542 8.85 -35.48 61.32
C LEU A 542 9.03 -33.96 61.14
N LEU A 543 10.03 -33.37 61.81
CA LEU A 543 10.40 -31.97 61.60
C LEU A 543 11.19 -31.74 60.29
N ALA A 544 12.02 -32.71 59.87
CA ALA A 544 12.71 -32.66 58.59
C ALA A 544 11.75 -32.77 57.39
N GLY A 545 10.69 -33.59 57.51
CA GLY A 545 9.67 -33.73 56.47
C GLY A 545 8.90 -32.43 56.18
N LEU A 546 8.68 -31.57 57.18
CA LEU A 546 8.09 -30.25 56.98
C LEU A 546 9.01 -29.26 56.24
N LEU A 547 10.33 -29.47 56.27
CA LEU A 547 11.31 -28.56 55.65
C LEU A 547 11.66 -28.93 54.19
N THR A 548 11.27 -30.12 53.72
CA THR A 548 11.55 -30.59 52.35
C THR A 548 10.37 -30.47 51.37
N LEU A 549 9.26 -29.84 51.77
CA LEU A 549 8.02 -29.79 50.98
C LEU A 549 7.79 -28.63 49.97
N PRO A 550 8.69 -27.65 49.70
CA PRO A 550 8.36 -26.56 48.78
C PRO A 550 8.41 -26.94 47.28
N VAL A 551 8.80 -28.17 46.92
CA VAL A 551 9.09 -28.57 45.53
C VAL A 551 7.86 -29.09 44.75
N LEU A 552 6.74 -29.38 45.42
CA LEU A 552 5.52 -29.90 44.77
C LEU A 552 4.40 -28.87 44.59
N ALA A 553 4.58 -27.62 45.03
CA ALA A 553 3.54 -26.58 44.99
C ALA A 553 3.40 -25.85 43.63
N SER A 554 4.28 -26.11 42.67
CA SER A 554 4.24 -25.50 41.32
C SER A 554 3.44 -26.35 40.32
N ALA A 555 2.21 -26.72 40.67
CA ALA A 555 1.28 -27.40 39.77
C ALA A 555 -0.15 -26.88 39.97
N GLN A 556 -0.84 -26.65 38.85
CA GLN A 556 -2.28 -26.30 38.74
C GLN A 556 -2.68 -24.87 39.13
N SER A 557 -2.43 -23.93 38.21
CA SER A 557 -3.33 -22.80 37.99
C SER A 557 -4.35 -23.20 36.91
N ALA A 558 -5.57 -23.57 37.32
CA ALA A 558 -6.70 -23.81 36.43
C ALA A 558 -7.78 -22.74 36.66
N PRO A 559 -8.38 -22.15 35.61
CA PRO A 559 -9.38 -21.10 35.78
C PRO A 559 -10.72 -21.69 36.25
N ALA A 560 -11.34 -21.02 37.22
CA ALA A 560 -12.68 -21.37 37.69
C ALA A 560 -13.73 -21.00 36.64
N GLY A 561 -14.38 -22.01 36.05
CA GLY A 561 -15.55 -21.80 35.20
C GLY A 561 -16.78 -21.48 36.04
N HIS A 562 -17.32 -20.27 35.94
CA HIS A 562 -18.64 -19.96 36.46
C HIS A 562 -19.72 -20.40 35.48
N THR A 563 -20.33 -21.54 35.75
CA THR A 563 -21.64 -21.90 35.20
C THR A 563 -22.70 -20.96 35.78
N SER A 564 -23.41 -20.22 34.92
CA SER A 564 -24.76 -19.73 35.22
C SER A 564 -25.67 -20.15 34.08
N ALA A 565 -26.73 -20.88 34.41
CA ALA A 565 -27.64 -21.45 33.44
C ALA A 565 -28.62 -20.39 32.90
N ALA A 566 -28.98 -20.50 31.62
CA ALA A 566 -30.18 -19.88 31.10
C ALA A 566 -31.41 -20.75 31.44
N PRO A 567 -32.52 -20.17 31.92
CA PRO A 567 -33.82 -20.83 31.85
C PRO A 567 -34.43 -20.63 30.45
N THR A 568 -35.07 -21.68 29.92
CA THR A 568 -35.87 -21.63 28.70
C THR A 568 -37.31 -21.90 29.07
N GLU A 569 -38.22 -20.98 28.76
CA GLU A 569 -39.67 -21.12 28.54
C GLU A 569 -40.25 -19.69 28.52
N ALA A 570 -41.32 -19.31 27.84
CA ALA A 570 -42.08 -19.77 26.68
C ALA A 570 -43.36 -18.89 26.67
N SER A 571 -43.99 -18.75 25.50
CA SER A 571 -45.37 -18.28 25.30
C SER A 571 -45.69 -16.76 25.29
N THR A 572 -46.21 -16.35 24.12
CA THR A 572 -47.44 -15.57 23.89
C THR A 572 -47.72 -14.23 24.58
N GLY A 573 -48.16 -13.25 23.76
CA GLY A 573 -49.39 -12.50 24.10
C GLY A 573 -49.41 -11.00 23.81
N ALA A 574 -49.72 -10.64 22.56
CA ALA A 574 -50.60 -9.56 22.09
C ALA A 574 -50.80 -8.21 22.86
N THR A 575 -51.04 -7.15 22.06
CA THR A 575 -51.69 -5.86 22.41
C THR A 575 -50.97 -4.94 23.43
N GLY A 576 -50.98 -3.61 23.29
CA GLY A 576 -51.51 -2.73 22.24
C GLY A 576 -51.55 -1.26 22.71
N THR A 577 -51.65 -0.33 21.76
CA THR A 577 -52.24 1.02 21.90
C THR A 577 -51.69 2.03 22.95
N ASP A 578 -50.98 3.03 22.41
CA ASP A 578 -51.36 4.47 22.41
C ASP A 578 -50.87 5.52 23.45
N THR A 579 -50.76 6.75 22.91
CA THR A 579 -50.79 8.11 23.54
C THR A 579 -49.70 8.58 24.51
N GLY A 580 -49.25 9.85 24.37
CA GLY A 580 -48.60 10.53 25.52
C GLY A 580 -47.66 11.75 25.37
N THR A 581 -47.63 12.54 24.30
CA THR A 581 -47.09 13.93 24.36
C THR A 581 -48.08 14.82 25.17
N PRO A 582 -47.74 15.97 25.83
CA PRO A 582 -46.69 16.92 25.43
C PRO A 582 -45.98 17.80 26.52
N SER A 583 -45.04 18.65 26.04
CA SER A 583 -44.59 19.97 26.59
C SER A 583 -43.84 20.02 27.95
N GLY A 584 -42.83 20.90 28.14
CA GLY A 584 -42.19 21.87 27.23
C GLY A 584 -41.25 22.85 27.97
N SER A 585 -40.62 23.81 27.26
CA SER A 585 -39.79 24.95 27.76
C SER A 585 -38.43 24.59 28.41
N THR A 586 -37.35 25.41 28.44
CA THR A 586 -36.94 26.75 27.89
C THR A 586 -35.40 26.86 28.06
N SER A 587 -34.58 27.69 27.40
CA SER A 587 -34.64 28.50 26.16
C SER A 587 -33.35 29.34 26.02
N ALA A 588 -32.73 29.47 24.83
CA ALA A 588 -31.81 30.59 24.55
C ALA A 588 -31.53 30.79 23.04
N SER A 589 -31.58 32.05 22.60
CA SER A 589 -31.30 32.51 21.23
C SER A 589 -30.89 33.98 21.27
N ALA A 590 -29.87 34.42 20.51
CA ALA A 590 -29.78 35.81 20.02
C ALA A 590 -28.68 36.03 18.96
N SER A 591 -29.12 36.51 17.80
CA SER A 591 -28.40 37.23 16.74
C SER A 591 -28.12 38.70 17.17
N ALA A 592 -27.55 39.68 16.44
CA ALA A 592 -27.07 39.84 15.04
C ALA A 592 -26.21 41.15 14.86
N SER A 593 -25.57 41.28 13.68
CA SER A 593 -25.46 42.49 12.79
C SER A 593 -24.68 43.78 13.15
N GLY A 594 -23.93 44.34 12.16
CA GLY A 594 -23.74 45.81 12.01
C GLY A 594 -22.46 46.37 11.33
N SER A 595 -22.66 47.11 10.22
CA SER A 595 -21.83 48.08 9.41
C SER A 595 -20.88 49.09 10.13
N SER A 596 -19.90 49.80 9.51
CA SER A 596 -19.27 49.81 8.14
C SER A 596 -18.09 50.83 7.97
N SER A 597 -17.45 50.85 6.79
CA SER A 597 -16.90 52.00 5.98
C SER A 597 -15.68 52.88 6.40
N GLY A 598 -14.60 52.84 5.57
CA GLY A 598 -13.72 53.95 5.08
C GLY A 598 -12.73 54.66 6.05
N ASP A 599 -11.68 55.40 5.63
CA ASP A 599 -10.87 55.51 4.38
C ASP A 599 -9.57 56.34 4.68
N LYS A 600 -8.50 56.17 3.87
CA LYS A 600 -7.34 57.08 3.57
C LYS A 600 -6.18 57.48 4.52
N ASP A 601 -4.96 57.41 3.92
CA ASP A 601 -3.85 58.40 3.84
C ASP A 601 -3.07 58.87 5.11
N ALA A 602 -1.77 59.23 5.10
CA ALA A 602 -0.73 59.18 4.06
C ALA A 602 0.72 59.21 4.63
N ALA A 603 1.64 58.86 3.71
CA ALA A 603 3.10 58.90 3.67
C ALA A 603 3.87 60.18 4.10
N VAL A 604 5.20 60.05 4.23
CA VAL A 604 6.18 61.14 4.03
C VAL A 604 7.34 60.67 3.13
N SER A 605 7.72 61.53 2.19
CA SER A 605 8.66 61.36 1.06
C SER A 605 9.94 62.20 1.26
N SER A 606 11.16 61.69 1.01
CA SER A 606 11.95 61.70 -0.26
C SER A 606 13.04 62.85 -0.33
N PRO A 607 13.67 63.22 -1.48
CA PRO A 607 15.15 63.15 -1.72
C PRO A 607 15.75 64.55 -2.06
N PRO A 608 16.80 64.84 -2.91
CA PRO A 608 17.72 64.01 -3.74
C PRO A 608 19.21 64.47 -3.90
N SER A 609 19.94 63.79 -4.80
CA SER A 609 21.17 64.21 -5.56
C SER A 609 22.52 64.19 -4.81
N SER A 610 23.67 63.77 -5.40
CA SER A 610 24.16 63.70 -6.80
C SER A 610 25.27 62.62 -6.95
N ALA A 611 25.83 62.17 -8.09
CA ALA A 611 25.62 62.36 -9.54
C ALA A 611 26.21 61.18 -10.36
N THR A 612 25.89 61.14 -11.66
CA THR A 612 26.09 60.07 -12.66
C THR A 612 27.53 59.79 -13.14
N ALA A 613 27.80 58.52 -13.48
CA ALA A 613 28.74 58.11 -14.54
C ALA A 613 27.97 57.33 -15.63
N PRO A 614 28.35 57.39 -16.92
CA PRO A 614 27.48 57.01 -18.04
C PRO A 614 27.30 55.49 -18.21
N SER A 615 26.12 55.11 -18.69
CA SER A 615 25.74 53.76 -19.05
C SER A 615 26.58 53.22 -20.22
N GLY A 616 27.14 52.02 -20.05
CA GLY A 616 27.57 51.19 -21.17
C GLY A 616 26.37 50.69 -21.99
N PRO A 617 26.59 50.05 -23.15
CA PRO A 617 25.51 49.42 -23.89
C PRO A 617 24.82 48.39 -22.99
N THR A 618 23.50 48.49 -22.84
CA THR A 618 22.71 47.49 -22.10
C THR A 618 23.03 46.12 -22.70
N PRO A 619 23.52 45.14 -21.91
CA PRO A 619 23.74 43.79 -22.43
C PRO A 619 22.43 43.27 -23.01
N VAL A 620 22.48 42.67 -24.20
CA VAL A 620 21.32 41.97 -24.75
C VAL A 620 20.92 40.89 -23.73
N PRO A 621 19.68 40.90 -23.19
CA PRO A 621 19.27 39.92 -22.19
C PRO A 621 19.45 38.49 -22.73
N GLY A 622 19.87 37.54 -21.88
CA GLY A 622 20.09 36.16 -22.30
C GLY A 622 18.84 35.53 -22.94
N ALA A 623 17.66 35.91 -22.43
CA ALA A 623 16.36 35.50 -22.94
C ALA A 623 16.03 35.99 -24.37
N ALA A 624 16.79 36.95 -24.92
CA ALA A 624 16.69 37.35 -26.32
C ALA A 624 17.51 36.46 -27.28
N LEU A 625 18.36 35.57 -26.75
CA LEU A 625 19.24 34.67 -27.52
C LEU A 625 18.79 33.21 -27.45
N GLU A 626 18.18 32.80 -26.34
CA GLU A 626 17.62 31.46 -26.12
C GLU A 626 16.35 31.58 -25.26
N THR A 627 15.39 30.68 -25.43
CA THR A 627 14.16 30.67 -24.62
C THR A 627 14.49 30.35 -23.17
N ARG A 628 14.11 31.20 -22.23
CA ARG A 628 14.39 31.04 -20.80
C ARG A 628 13.11 31.18 -19.98
N LEU A 629 13.11 30.62 -18.78
CA LEU A 629 12.03 30.77 -17.80
C LEU A 629 12.42 31.88 -16.82
N ALA A 630 11.45 32.65 -16.32
CA ALA A 630 11.71 33.68 -15.31
C ALA A 630 11.07 33.36 -13.96
N TYR A 631 11.70 33.81 -12.88
CA TYR A 631 11.06 33.88 -11.56
C TYR A 631 11.11 35.31 -10.99
N VAL A 632 10.06 35.73 -10.29
CA VAL A 632 10.03 37.03 -9.61
C VAL A 632 10.95 37.00 -8.39
N ILE A 633 11.91 37.92 -8.32
CA ILE A 633 12.80 38.09 -7.16
C ILE A 633 12.00 38.67 -5.99
N THR A 634 11.87 37.89 -4.92
CA THR A 634 11.12 38.24 -3.70
C THR A 634 11.96 39.05 -2.70
N GLY A 635 13.29 38.97 -2.78
CA GLY A 635 14.19 39.52 -1.76
C GLY A 635 14.41 38.62 -0.55
N HIS A 636 13.88 37.38 -0.58
CA HIS A 636 14.15 36.32 0.38
C HIS A 636 15.12 35.32 -0.27
N ASP A 637 16.38 35.30 0.18
CA ASP A 637 17.47 34.54 -0.47
C ASP A 637 17.20 33.02 -0.58
N ASP A 638 16.45 32.47 0.36
CA ASP A 638 16.02 31.07 0.37
C ASP A 638 14.96 30.80 -0.71
N ILE A 639 13.89 31.60 -0.75
CA ILE A 639 12.81 31.49 -1.75
C ILE A 639 13.35 31.76 -3.16
N ASP A 640 14.20 32.77 -3.32
CA ASP A 640 14.82 33.12 -4.60
C ASP A 640 15.84 32.06 -5.06
N THR A 641 16.50 31.37 -4.12
CA THR A 641 17.39 30.24 -4.43
C THR A 641 16.62 28.98 -4.83
N VAL A 642 15.54 28.64 -4.11
CA VAL A 642 14.72 27.48 -4.46
C VAL A 642 13.95 27.71 -5.77
N SER A 643 13.49 28.93 -6.04
CA SER A 643 12.87 29.28 -7.33
C SER A 643 13.83 29.06 -8.50
N ARG A 644 15.10 29.48 -8.34
CA ARG A 644 16.16 29.22 -9.33
C ARG A 644 16.45 27.72 -9.50
N GLN A 645 16.62 26.97 -8.41
CA GLN A 645 16.86 25.52 -8.45
C GLN A 645 15.69 24.75 -9.05
N GLY A 646 14.45 25.17 -8.73
CA GLY A 646 13.21 24.59 -9.22
C GLY A 646 13.04 24.77 -10.72
N LEU A 647 13.18 26.00 -11.21
CA LEU A 647 13.10 26.25 -12.64
C LEU A 647 14.28 25.65 -13.41
N GLN A 648 15.48 25.54 -12.83
CA GLN A 648 16.60 24.85 -13.46
C GLN A 648 16.29 23.37 -13.66
N GLY A 649 15.89 22.66 -12.60
CA GLY A 649 15.49 21.25 -12.71
C GLY A 649 14.32 21.02 -13.66
N LEU A 650 13.38 21.98 -13.74
CA LEU A 650 12.30 21.92 -14.71
C LEU A 650 12.76 22.18 -16.16
N SER A 651 13.66 23.12 -16.40
CA SER A 651 14.30 23.33 -17.71
C SER A 651 15.01 22.06 -18.16
N ASP A 652 15.84 21.46 -17.29
CA ASP A 652 16.59 20.24 -17.57
C ASP A 652 15.67 19.05 -17.88
N TYR A 653 14.61 18.86 -17.09
CA TYR A 653 13.61 17.81 -17.32
C TYR A 653 12.83 18.02 -18.63
N THR A 654 12.56 19.26 -19.01
CA THR A 654 11.86 19.60 -20.26
C THR A 654 12.76 19.38 -21.48
N ASN A 655 14.02 19.81 -21.42
CA ASN A 655 15.05 19.57 -22.43
C ASN A 655 15.30 18.06 -22.64
N ALA A 656 15.25 17.27 -21.57
CA ALA A 656 15.43 15.82 -21.63
C ALA A 656 14.21 15.02 -22.15
N ARG A 657 13.05 15.66 -22.35
CA ARG A 657 11.77 14.98 -22.70
C ARG A 657 11.01 15.59 -23.86
N THR A 658 11.44 16.74 -24.37
CA THR A 658 10.79 17.46 -25.46
C THR A 658 11.83 17.94 -26.46
N SER A 659 11.40 18.49 -27.60
CA SER A 659 12.29 19.17 -28.55
C SER A 659 12.49 20.66 -28.24
N ALA A 660 11.94 21.17 -27.13
CA ALA A 660 12.22 22.52 -26.68
C ALA A 660 13.65 22.61 -26.12
N MET A 661 14.32 23.74 -26.36
CA MET A 661 15.64 24.03 -25.78
C MET A 661 15.50 25.26 -24.89
N LEU A 662 15.50 25.02 -23.59
CA LEU A 662 15.41 26.03 -22.55
C LEU A 662 16.80 26.32 -21.96
N GLY A 663 17.11 27.59 -21.82
CA GLY A 663 18.27 28.06 -21.08
C GLY A 663 18.08 28.00 -19.56
N HIS A 664 19.07 28.54 -18.85
CA HIS A 664 19.02 28.70 -17.40
C HIS A 664 17.94 29.72 -17.01
N PRO A 665 17.27 29.59 -15.85
CA PRO A 665 16.22 30.51 -15.44
C PRO A 665 16.79 31.85 -14.93
N ASP A 666 16.07 32.94 -15.22
CA ASP A 666 16.44 34.29 -14.82
C ASP A 666 15.57 34.81 -13.67
N GLY A 667 16.20 35.46 -12.69
CA GLY A 667 15.49 36.21 -11.66
C GLY A 667 15.17 37.62 -12.16
N VAL A 668 13.90 38.00 -12.17
CA VAL A 668 13.42 39.29 -12.70
C VAL A 668 12.69 40.14 -11.65
N ARG A 669 12.70 41.45 -11.86
CA ARG A 669 11.98 42.48 -11.09
C ARG A 669 10.97 43.17 -12.02
N PRO A 670 9.70 42.70 -12.06
CA PRO A 670 8.66 43.31 -12.88
C PRO A 670 8.53 44.82 -12.67
N GLY A 671 8.53 45.59 -13.76
CA GLY A 671 8.55 47.06 -13.74
C GLY A 671 9.96 47.68 -13.69
N GLN A 672 11.01 46.86 -13.65
CA GLN A 672 12.41 47.27 -13.89
C GLN A 672 13.00 46.49 -15.06
N ASP A 673 12.83 45.16 -15.06
CA ASP A 673 13.29 44.28 -16.13
C ASP A 673 12.24 44.11 -17.23
N ASP A 674 12.70 43.90 -18.46
CA ASP A 674 11.86 43.66 -19.64
C ASP A 674 11.35 42.22 -19.65
N LEU A 675 10.04 42.04 -19.45
CA LEU A 675 9.39 40.75 -19.38
C LEU A 675 9.06 40.13 -20.76
N SER A 676 9.22 40.89 -21.86
CA SER A 676 8.78 40.47 -23.20
C SER A 676 9.53 39.27 -23.78
N TYR A 677 10.68 38.90 -23.19
CA TYR A 677 11.50 37.76 -23.62
C TYR A 677 11.09 36.41 -23.02
N TYR A 678 10.15 36.38 -22.06
CA TYR A 678 9.81 35.16 -21.32
C TYR A 678 8.40 34.66 -21.70
N PRO A 679 8.18 33.35 -21.91
CA PRO A 679 6.84 32.80 -22.15
C PRO A 679 6.07 32.56 -20.84
N LEU A 680 6.80 32.31 -19.75
CA LEU A 680 6.27 31.90 -18.45
C LEU A 680 7.05 32.60 -17.33
N LEU A 681 6.32 33.19 -16.38
CA LEU A 681 6.85 33.84 -15.19
C LEU A 681 6.34 33.12 -13.93
N TYR A 682 7.25 32.53 -13.15
CA TYR A 682 6.95 31.96 -11.84
C TYR A 682 6.98 33.04 -10.75
N TRP A 683 5.93 33.13 -9.94
CA TRP A 683 5.82 34.11 -8.88
C TRP A 683 5.47 33.44 -7.54
N PRO A 684 6.46 33.17 -6.68
CA PRO A 684 6.22 32.74 -5.30
C PRO A 684 5.68 33.92 -4.47
N ILE A 685 4.59 33.69 -3.73
CA ILE A 685 3.91 34.74 -2.96
C ILE A 685 4.32 34.69 -1.50
N THR A 686 5.17 35.64 -1.11
CA THR A 686 5.58 35.84 0.28
C THR A 686 4.51 36.60 1.09
N PRO A 687 4.44 36.44 2.42
CA PRO A 687 3.41 37.10 3.25
C PRO A 687 3.47 38.64 3.21
N ASP A 688 4.66 39.20 2.96
CA ASP A 688 4.95 40.63 2.84
C ASP A 688 4.79 41.18 1.41
N ALA A 689 4.50 40.32 0.41
CA ALA A 689 4.39 40.74 -0.98
C ALA A 689 3.39 41.90 -1.16
N ALA A 690 3.87 42.94 -1.85
CA ALA A 690 3.15 44.17 -2.12
C ALA A 690 3.57 44.70 -3.52
N PRO A 691 2.74 44.56 -4.56
CA PRO A 691 3.13 44.98 -5.90
C PRO A 691 3.16 46.52 -5.97
N THR A 692 4.20 47.06 -6.61
CA THR A 692 4.20 48.48 -6.98
C THR A 692 3.31 48.71 -8.20
N PRO A 693 2.78 49.93 -8.44
CA PRO A 693 2.04 50.22 -9.67
C PRO A 693 2.83 49.92 -10.95
N ALA A 694 4.17 50.04 -10.92
CA ALA A 694 5.04 49.69 -12.05
C ALA A 694 5.11 48.18 -12.28
N MET A 695 5.21 47.40 -11.19
CA MET A 695 5.12 45.93 -11.22
C MET A 695 3.76 45.46 -11.76
N THR A 696 2.66 46.02 -11.24
CA THR A 696 1.31 45.69 -11.72
C THR A 696 1.15 46.04 -13.20
N ALA A 697 1.61 47.21 -13.64
CA ALA A 697 1.54 47.60 -15.06
C ALA A 697 2.38 46.67 -15.96
N ALA A 698 3.57 46.27 -15.53
CA ALA A 698 4.42 45.34 -16.28
C ALA A 698 3.81 43.94 -16.38
N LEU A 699 3.22 43.42 -15.30
CA LEU A 699 2.53 42.13 -15.29
C LEU A 699 1.24 42.15 -16.12
N THR A 700 0.47 43.23 -16.05
CA THR A 700 -0.71 43.45 -16.90
C THR A 700 -0.32 43.49 -18.38
N ALA A 701 0.76 44.18 -18.74
CA ALA A 701 1.28 44.20 -20.11
C ALA A 701 1.79 42.82 -20.55
N PHE A 702 2.48 42.09 -19.68
CA PHE A 702 2.96 40.73 -19.92
C PHE A 702 1.81 39.76 -20.24
N MET A 703 0.75 39.77 -19.41
CA MET A 703 -0.46 38.97 -19.63
C MET A 703 -1.20 39.37 -20.92
N ALA A 704 -1.30 40.68 -21.20
CA ALA A 704 -1.92 41.20 -22.42
C ALA A 704 -1.14 40.83 -23.71
N HIS A 705 0.16 40.54 -23.60
CA HIS A 705 0.99 40.05 -24.70
C HIS A 705 1.11 38.50 -24.75
N GLY A 706 0.29 37.78 -24.00
CA GLY A 706 0.21 36.31 -24.03
C GLY A 706 1.17 35.58 -23.07
N GLY A 707 1.92 36.31 -22.24
CA GLY A 707 2.75 35.72 -21.20
C GLY A 707 1.93 35.13 -20.06
N ILE A 708 2.29 33.92 -19.61
CA ILE A 708 1.57 33.22 -18.52
C ILE A 708 2.25 33.48 -17.18
N VAL A 709 1.46 33.85 -16.15
CA VAL A 709 1.96 34.00 -14.77
C VAL A 709 1.56 32.78 -13.92
N LEU A 710 2.54 32.02 -13.43
CA LEU A 710 2.35 30.92 -12.49
C LEU A 710 2.55 31.42 -11.07
N ILE A 711 1.45 31.65 -10.34
CA ILE A 711 1.42 32.15 -8.97
C ILE A 711 1.38 30.97 -7.99
N ASP A 712 2.32 30.90 -7.06
CA ASP A 712 2.40 29.83 -6.05
C ASP A 712 2.49 30.42 -4.63
N THR A 713 1.54 30.10 -3.75
CA THR A 713 1.59 30.52 -2.34
C THR A 713 2.46 29.61 -1.47
N GLN A 714 3.07 28.57 -2.06
CA GLN A 714 4.01 27.63 -1.42
C GLN A 714 3.47 26.91 -0.16
N GLY A 715 2.16 26.88 -0.01
CA GLY A 715 1.43 26.37 1.16
C GLY A 715 0.11 27.10 1.35
N GLN A 716 -0.52 26.85 2.49
CA GLN A 716 -1.83 27.38 2.89
C GLN A 716 -1.73 28.11 4.23
N ASP A 717 -2.57 29.13 4.43
CA ASP A 717 -2.68 29.82 5.71
C ASP A 717 -3.45 28.94 6.71
N SER A 718 -2.99 28.79 7.96
CA SER A 718 -3.54 27.89 8.98
C SER A 718 -5.03 28.10 9.35
N GLY A 719 -5.66 29.17 8.87
CA GLY A 719 -7.12 29.41 8.99
C GLY A 719 -7.91 29.22 7.69
N SER A 720 -7.32 28.59 6.66
CA SER A 720 -7.83 28.66 5.28
C SER A 720 -8.06 27.34 4.55
N GLN A 721 -7.87 26.19 5.22
CA GLN A 721 -8.27 24.87 4.71
C GLN A 721 -9.72 24.92 4.23
N THR A 722 -9.91 24.52 2.98
CA THR A 722 -11.22 24.30 2.38
C THR A 722 -11.49 22.80 2.37
N ASP A 723 -12.76 22.37 2.30
CA ASP A 723 -13.12 20.95 2.19
C ASP A 723 -12.54 20.23 0.94
N ALA A 724 -11.88 20.98 0.05
CA ALA A 724 -11.24 20.51 -1.19
C ALA A 724 -9.68 20.50 -1.14
N SER A 725 -9.06 20.79 0.01
CA SER A 725 -7.59 20.73 0.17
C SER A 725 -7.17 19.55 1.05
N GLY A 726 -6.20 18.76 0.60
CA GLY A 726 -5.72 17.56 1.31
C GLY A 726 -5.01 17.84 2.64
N PRO A 727 -4.79 16.79 3.47
CA PRO A 727 -4.22 16.92 4.81
C PRO A 727 -2.72 17.28 4.83
N TYR A 728 -2.05 17.26 3.67
CA TYR A 728 -0.64 17.59 3.51
C TYR A 728 -0.48 18.94 2.80
N ALA A 729 -0.52 20.03 3.57
CA ALA A 729 -0.21 21.38 3.11
C ALA A 729 0.89 22.00 3.97
N GLY A 730 1.79 22.78 3.37
CA GLY A 730 2.73 23.62 4.11
C GLY A 730 2.00 24.75 4.83
N ASP A 731 2.36 25.04 6.08
CA ASP A 731 1.88 26.24 6.76
C ASP A 731 2.58 27.48 6.18
N ALA A 732 1.79 28.36 5.57
CA ALA A 732 2.25 29.59 4.93
C ALA A 732 1.41 30.78 5.42
N PRO A 733 1.58 31.21 6.70
CA PRO A 733 0.73 32.23 7.31
C PRO A 733 0.74 33.56 6.55
N GLY A 734 -0.44 34.17 6.36
CA GLY A 734 -0.59 35.47 5.72
C GLY A 734 -0.51 35.46 4.19
N THR A 735 -0.07 34.37 3.54
CA THR A 735 0.02 34.26 2.07
C THR A 735 -1.32 34.45 1.36
N ARG A 736 -2.44 34.01 1.96
CA ARG A 736 -3.79 34.27 1.44
C ARG A 736 -4.13 35.77 1.41
N SER A 737 -3.62 36.55 2.37
CA SER A 737 -3.78 38.01 2.38
C SER A 737 -2.89 38.65 1.32
N ALA A 738 -1.66 38.15 1.16
CA ALA A 738 -0.72 38.60 0.13
C ALA A 738 -1.24 38.31 -1.28
N LEU A 739 -1.75 37.10 -1.54
CA LEU A 739 -2.38 36.71 -2.80
C LEU A 739 -3.45 37.72 -3.22
N ARG A 740 -4.38 38.05 -2.30
CA ARG A 740 -5.42 39.06 -2.56
C ARG A 740 -4.86 40.45 -2.86
N ARG A 741 -3.78 40.88 -2.21
CA ARG A 741 -3.12 42.16 -2.50
C ARG A 741 -2.43 42.14 -3.86
N VAL A 742 -1.71 41.07 -4.20
CA VAL A 742 -0.97 40.98 -5.47
C VAL A 742 -1.88 40.86 -6.69
N THR A 743 -3.04 40.19 -6.55
CA THR A 743 -4.00 40.03 -7.65
C THR A 743 -4.92 41.23 -7.86
N ALA A 744 -5.08 42.12 -6.87
CA ALA A 744 -6.12 43.17 -6.88
C ALA A 744 -6.02 44.20 -8.03
N GLY A 745 -4.88 44.30 -8.70
CA GLY A 745 -4.66 45.20 -9.83
C GLY A 745 -4.38 44.51 -11.18
N LEU A 746 -4.47 43.17 -11.24
CA LEU A 746 -4.20 42.39 -12.45
C LEU A 746 -5.52 42.05 -13.18
N PRO A 747 -5.51 41.96 -14.52
CA PRO A 747 -6.68 41.55 -15.32
C PRO A 747 -6.87 40.02 -15.21
N ILE A 748 -7.27 39.54 -14.03
CA ILE A 748 -7.54 38.12 -13.81
C ILE A 748 -8.97 37.80 -14.25
N PRO A 749 -9.17 36.97 -15.29
CA PRO A 749 -10.51 36.53 -15.70
C PRO A 749 -11.15 35.64 -14.62
N PRO A 750 -12.47 35.39 -14.68
CA PRO A 750 -13.14 34.52 -13.72
C PRO A 750 -12.47 33.14 -13.66
N LEU A 751 -12.08 32.74 -12.46
CA LEU A 751 -11.34 31.50 -12.24
C LEU A 751 -12.27 30.29 -12.09
N MET A 752 -11.76 29.14 -12.49
CA MET A 752 -12.28 27.81 -12.16
C MET A 752 -11.17 26.95 -11.57
N THR A 753 -11.55 25.96 -10.75
CA THR A 753 -10.64 24.88 -10.39
C THR A 753 -10.30 24.09 -11.64
N MET A 754 -9.02 23.95 -11.94
CA MET A 754 -8.54 23.14 -13.05
C MET A 754 -8.91 21.67 -12.84
N THR A 755 -9.52 21.08 -13.85
CA THR A 755 -9.81 19.65 -13.94
C THR A 755 -8.93 19.01 -15.00
N ASP A 756 -8.95 17.69 -15.08
CA ASP A 756 -8.30 16.89 -16.12
C ASP A 756 -8.82 17.14 -17.55
N HIS A 757 -9.97 17.81 -17.66
CA HIS A 757 -10.58 18.22 -18.93
C HIS A 757 -9.99 19.52 -19.51
N HIS A 758 -9.37 20.37 -18.69
CA HIS A 758 -8.80 21.65 -19.14
C HIS A 758 -7.56 21.42 -20.02
N LEU A 759 -7.33 22.24 -21.05
CA LEU A 759 -6.27 22.02 -22.05
C LEU A 759 -4.86 21.84 -21.43
N LEU A 760 -4.54 22.63 -20.40
CA LEU A 760 -3.28 22.53 -19.65
C LEU A 760 -3.06 21.13 -19.04
N ALA A 761 -4.11 20.40 -18.66
CA ALA A 761 -4.00 19.07 -18.08
C ALA A 761 -3.53 18.00 -19.08
N HIS A 762 -3.69 18.25 -20.39
CA HIS A 762 -3.34 17.31 -21.47
C HIS A 762 -2.46 17.92 -22.58
N THR A 763 -1.79 19.04 -22.29
CA THR A 763 -0.96 19.76 -23.28
C THR A 763 0.27 18.96 -23.74
N PHE A 764 0.89 18.14 -22.90
CA PHE A 764 1.99 17.23 -23.31
C PHE A 764 1.84 15.84 -22.70
N TYR A 765 1.86 15.77 -21.37
CA TYR A 765 1.40 14.61 -20.61
C TYR A 765 -0.10 14.73 -20.36
N MET A 766 -0.82 13.61 -20.31
CA MET A 766 -2.20 13.57 -19.84
C MET A 766 -2.20 13.35 -18.32
N LEU A 767 -2.71 14.33 -17.58
CA LEU A 767 -2.65 14.41 -16.12
C LEU A 767 -4.06 14.56 -15.54
N HIS A 768 -4.34 13.82 -14.48
CA HIS A 768 -5.59 13.95 -13.73
C HIS A 768 -5.44 14.77 -12.44
N GLU A 769 -4.19 14.99 -12.01
CA GLU A 769 -3.80 15.66 -10.78
C GLU A 769 -2.57 16.52 -11.03
N PHE A 770 -2.41 17.59 -10.25
CA PHE A 770 -1.42 18.65 -10.49
C PHE A 770 -0.53 18.94 -9.27
N PRO A 771 0.03 17.91 -8.59
CA PRO A 771 0.73 18.10 -7.34
C PRO A 771 2.02 18.89 -7.52
N GLY A 772 2.45 19.55 -6.45
CA GLY A 772 3.79 20.09 -6.29
C GLY A 772 4.51 19.31 -5.19
N ARG A 773 5.15 20.03 -4.27
CA ARG A 773 5.63 19.45 -3.01
C ARG A 773 4.47 19.01 -2.12
N TYR A 774 3.33 19.69 -2.22
CA TYR A 774 2.08 19.31 -1.57
C TYR A 774 1.13 18.74 -2.64
N ALA A 775 0.56 17.57 -2.36
CA ALA A 775 -0.52 17.00 -3.17
C ALA A 775 -1.87 17.61 -2.80
N GLU A 776 -2.90 17.28 -3.57
CA GLU A 776 -4.31 17.62 -3.28
C GLU A 776 -4.54 19.12 -3.00
N GLN A 777 -3.76 19.98 -3.65
CA GLN A 777 -3.95 21.43 -3.63
C GLN A 777 -4.75 21.86 -4.87
N PRO A 778 -5.81 22.69 -4.73
CA PRO A 778 -6.57 23.17 -5.87
C PRO A 778 -5.72 24.13 -6.71
N VAL A 779 -5.62 23.84 -8.00
CA VAL A 779 -5.05 24.74 -9.01
C VAL A 779 -6.17 25.50 -9.67
N TRP A 780 -6.01 26.81 -9.83
CA TRP A 780 -6.98 27.69 -10.44
C TRP A 780 -6.47 28.23 -11.76
N VAL A 781 -7.34 28.22 -12.76
CA VAL A 781 -7.09 28.70 -14.13
C VAL A 781 -8.27 29.57 -14.57
N ALA A 782 -8.09 30.35 -15.63
CA ALA A 782 -9.17 31.07 -16.30
C ALA A 782 -10.27 30.09 -16.75
N ARG A 783 -11.52 30.55 -16.75
CA ARG A 783 -12.64 29.81 -17.32
C ARG A 783 -12.56 29.84 -18.86
N GLU A 784 -12.77 28.68 -19.47
CA GLU A 784 -12.89 28.51 -20.93
C GLU A 784 -13.94 29.48 -21.52
N GLY A 785 -13.62 30.12 -22.65
CA GLY A 785 -14.44 31.14 -23.31
C GLY A 785 -14.42 32.54 -22.67
N GLU A 786 -13.75 32.75 -21.53
CA GLU A 786 -13.65 34.06 -20.84
C GLU A 786 -12.22 34.64 -20.82
N ALA A 787 -11.26 34.00 -21.49
CA ALA A 787 -9.91 34.52 -21.70
C ALA A 787 -9.80 35.28 -23.04
N GLU A 788 -9.18 36.48 -23.04
CA GLU A 788 -8.98 37.26 -24.29
C GLU A 788 -7.98 36.58 -25.26
N ASN A 789 -7.14 35.66 -24.78
CA ASN A 789 -6.10 34.98 -25.55
C ASN A 789 -6.49 33.52 -25.87
N ASP A 790 -7.57 33.34 -26.62
CA ASP A 790 -7.82 32.12 -27.42
C ASP A 790 -7.80 30.80 -26.60
N ASP A 791 -8.57 30.78 -25.50
CA ASP A 791 -8.65 29.71 -24.49
C ASP A 791 -7.32 29.35 -23.78
N VAL A 792 -6.28 30.16 -23.92
CA VAL A 792 -5.05 30.07 -23.12
C VAL A 792 -5.21 30.91 -21.84
N SER A 793 -5.09 30.25 -20.69
CA SER A 793 -5.17 30.89 -19.38
C SER A 793 -3.94 31.77 -19.10
N PRO A 794 -4.08 33.10 -18.96
CA PRO A 794 -2.94 34.00 -18.72
C PRO A 794 -2.38 33.90 -17.28
N VAL A 795 -3.08 33.20 -16.39
CA VAL A 795 -2.67 32.99 -15.00
C VAL A 795 -3.00 31.57 -14.54
N ILE A 796 -2.08 30.98 -13.79
CA ILE A 796 -2.25 29.70 -13.09
C ILE A 796 -1.96 29.96 -11.62
N ILE A 797 -2.88 29.67 -10.71
CA ILE A 797 -2.71 29.96 -9.28
C ILE A 797 -2.80 28.68 -8.47
N GLY A 798 -1.82 28.43 -7.61
CA GLY A 798 -1.86 27.33 -6.66
C GLY A 798 -1.09 27.59 -5.38
N SER A 799 -0.94 26.52 -4.62
CA SER A 799 -0.38 26.46 -3.26
C SER A 799 0.47 25.19 -3.07
N ALA A 800 0.77 24.51 -4.17
CA ALA A 800 1.35 23.19 -4.17
C ALA A 800 2.87 23.20 -3.93
N ASP A 801 3.50 24.38 -3.92
CA ASP A 801 4.95 24.56 -3.74
C ASP A 801 5.76 23.78 -4.80
N TRP A 802 5.54 24.15 -6.06
CA TRP A 802 6.11 23.45 -7.21
C TRP A 802 7.61 23.65 -7.33
N ALA A 803 8.15 24.83 -7.00
CA ALA A 803 9.59 25.08 -7.06
C ALA A 803 10.39 24.11 -6.18
N HIS A 804 9.92 23.81 -4.95
CA HIS A 804 10.57 22.81 -4.10
C HIS A 804 10.43 21.37 -4.64
N ALA A 805 9.36 21.05 -5.38
CA ALA A 805 9.25 19.75 -6.05
C ALA A 805 10.21 19.61 -7.25
N TRP A 806 10.37 20.67 -8.04
CA TRP A 806 11.26 20.70 -9.20
C TRP A 806 12.73 20.95 -8.86
N ALA A 807 13.04 21.35 -7.62
CA ALA A 807 14.39 21.73 -7.24
C ALA A 807 15.39 20.59 -7.44
N VAL A 808 16.52 20.94 -8.05
CA VAL A 808 17.74 20.14 -8.08
C VAL A 808 18.89 20.95 -7.47
N ASP A 809 19.75 20.27 -6.70
CA ASP A 809 21.01 20.85 -6.25
C ASP A 809 22.11 20.72 -7.32
N GLU A 810 23.28 21.33 -7.06
CA GLU A 810 24.44 21.28 -7.98
C GLU A 810 24.99 19.86 -8.22
N SER A 811 24.56 18.87 -7.43
CA SER A 811 24.91 17.45 -7.57
C SER A 811 23.81 16.63 -8.26
N GLY A 812 22.71 17.26 -8.71
CA GLY A 812 21.58 16.60 -9.37
C GLY A 812 20.64 15.84 -8.43
N ASN A 813 20.76 16.03 -7.10
CA ASN A 813 19.81 15.47 -6.15
C ASN A 813 18.60 16.40 -5.99
N THR A 814 17.48 15.86 -5.51
CA THR A 814 16.28 16.65 -5.21
C THR A 814 16.24 16.99 -3.70
N PRO A 815 16.53 18.23 -3.27
CA PRO A 815 16.82 18.54 -1.87
C PRO A 815 15.59 18.57 -0.95
N PHE A 816 14.38 18.72 -1.50
CA PHE A 816 13.14 18.83 -0.71
C PHE A 816 12.21 17.65 -0.94
N ALA A 817 11.76 17.01 0.15
CA ALA A 817 10.75 15.95 0.09
C ALA A 817 9.39 16.49 -0.36
N VAL A 818 8.71 15.74 -1.23
CA VAL A 818 7.31 15.98 -1.62
C VAL A 818 6.39 15.03 -0.85
N LEU A 819 5.19 15.48 -0.51
CA LEU A 819 4.28 14.90 0.46
C LEU A 819 2.87 14.75 -0.15
N PRO A 820 2.22 13.58 -0.04
CA PRO A 820 2.67 12.36 0.65
C PRO A 820 3.45 11.35 -0.23
N ASP A 821 3.37 11.46 -1.56
CA ASP A 821 3.59 10.34 -2.49
C ASP A 821 4.98 10.29 -3.16
N GLY A 822 5.95 11.05 -2.63
CA GLY A 822 7.38 10.87 -2.93
C GLY A 822 7.76 10.96 -4.42
N ALA A 823 8.52 9.98 -4.92
CA ALA A 823 9.07 10.05 -6.29
C ALA A 823 7.99 10.13 -7.38
N ASP A 824 6.86 9.43 -7.21
CA ASP A 824 5.75 9.44 -8.17
C ASP A 824 5.10 10.83 -8.23
N GLN A 825 4.85 11.43 -7.06
CA GLN A 825 4.35 12.79 -6.94
C GLN A 825 5.32 13.82 -7.55
N ARG A 826 6.64 13.67 -7.32
CA ARG A 826 7.63 14.56 -7.96
C ARG A 826 7.63 14.40 -9.47
N GLN A 827 7.46 13.18 -9.98
CA GLN A 827 7.33 12.95 -11.41
C GLN A 827 6.06 13.60 -11.97
N LEU A 828 4.92 13.53 -11.27
CA LEU A 828 3.70 14.25 -11.65
C LEU A 828 3.90 15.78 -11.61
N ALA A 829 4.58 16.31 -10.59
CA ALA A 829 4.95 17.72 -10.53
C ALA A 829 5.79 18.14 -11.75
N TYR A 830 6.85 17.39 -12.09
CA TYR A 830 7.65 17.66 -13.29
C TYR A 830 6.82 17.57 -14.58
N ARG A 831 5.91 16.59 -14.70
CA ARG A 831 5.02 16.48 -15.86
C ARG A 831 4.06 17.67 -15.95
N PHE A 832 3.54 18.15 -14.81
CA PHE A 832 2.72 19.35 -14.76
C PHE A 832 3.52 20.59 -15.19
N GLY A 833 4.75 20.76 -14.71
CA GLY A 833 5.64 21.83 -15.15
C GLY A 833 5.94 21.78 -16.66
N VAL A 834 6.18 20.59 -17.24
CA VAL A 834 6.33 20.44 -18.70
C VAL A 834 5.05 20.83 -19.43
N ASN A 835 3.88 20.42 -18.94
CA ASN A 835 2.61 20.85 -19.52
C ASN A 835 2.49 22.39 -19.50
N THR A 836 2.79 23.04 -18.38
CA THR A 836 2.77 24.50 -18.24
C THR A 836 3.72 25.20 -19.20
N ILE A 837 4.93 24.68 -19.39
CA ILE A 837 5.90 25.23 -20.34
C ILE A 837 5.42 25.05 -21.78
N ILE A 838 5.01 23.84 -22.17
CA ILE A 838 4.54 23.60 -23.54
C ILE A 838 3.26 24.41 -23.81
N TYR A 839 2.38 24.59 -22.82
CA TYR A 839 1.20 25.45 -22.92
C TYR A 839 1.56 26.91 -23.20
N ALA A 840 2.52 27.46 -22.47
CA ALA A 840 3.07 28.80 -22.71
C ALA A 840 3.78 28.94 -24.08
N LEU A 841 4.47 27.89 -24.55
CA LEU A 841 5.23 27.93 -25.80
C LEU A 841 4.39 27.67 -27.07
N THR A 842 3.34 26.84 -26.99
CA THR A 842 2.52 26.48 -28.16
C THR A 842 1.28 27.35 -28.33
N GLY A 843 0.87 28.08 -27.29
CA GLY A 843 -0.29 28.96 -27.31
C GLY A 843 -1.55 28.26 -27.87
N ASN A 844 -2.24 28.95 -28.77
CA ASN A 844 -3.53 28.54 -29.35
C ASN A 844 -3.48 27.32 -30.29
N TYR A 845 -2.31 26.90 -30.77
CA TYR A 845 -2.17 25.84 -31.80
C TYR A 845 -2.85 24.51 -31.41
N LYS A 846 -2.98 24.22 -30.11
CA LYS A 846 -3.71 23.04 -29.62
C LYS A 846 -5.19 23.27 -29.32
N ALA A 847 -5.62 24.48 -29.00
CA ALA A 847 -7.04 24.81 -28.83
C ALA A 847 -7.79 24.73 -30.16
N ASP A 848 -7.18 25.21 -31.25
CA ASP A 848 -7.73 25.18 -32.60
C ASP A 848 -8.08 23.74 -33.06
N GLN A 849 -7.17 22.78 -32.90
CA GLN A 849 -7.38 21.41 -33.40
C GLN A 849 -8.52 20.67 -32.70
N VAL A 850 -8.82 20.99 -31.44
CA VAL A 850 -9.90 20.37 -30.66
C VAL A 850 -11.27 20.90 -31.09
N HIS A 851 -11.35 22.15 -31.57
CA HIS A 851 -12.60 22.78 -31.98
C HIS A 851 -13.02 22.52 -33.44
N VAL A 852 -12.11 22.05 -34.31
CA VAL A 852 -12.40 21.72 -35.73
C VAL A 852 -13.68 20.87 -35.92
N PRO A 853 -13.95 19.78 -35.17
CA PRO A 853 -15.16 18.99 -35.34
C PRO A 853 -16.45 19.75 -34.99
N MET A 854 -16.38 20.72 -34.08
CA MET A 854 -17.52 21.51 -33.62
C MET A 854 -17.80 22.69 -34.56
N LEU A 855 -16.75 23.31 -35.10
CA LEU A 855 -16.82 24.31 -36.18
C LEU A 855 -17.39 23.70 -37.48
N LEU A 856 -16.92 22.52 -37.89
CA LEU A 856 -17.46 21.78 -39.03
C LEU A 856 -18.94 21.41 -38.84
N LYS A 857 -19.39 21.21 -37.60
CA LYS A 857 -20.79 20.92 -37.28
C LYS A 857 -21.68 22.16 -37.32
N ARG A 858 -21.15 23.35 -37.00
CA ARG A 858 -21.84 24.66 -37.14
C ARG A 858 -21.83 25.23 -38.55
N LEU A 859 -20.95 24.74 -39.44
CA LEU A 859 -20.94 25.04 -40.88
C LEU A 859 -21.79 24.05 -41.71
N GLY A 860 -22.41 23.07 -41.04
CA GLY A 860 -23.30 22.06 -41.63
C GLY A 860 -24.79 22.24 -41.30
N GLU A 861 -25.15 23.34 -40.63
CA GLU A 861 -26.52 23.85 -40.43
C GLU A 861 -26.65 25.23 -41.09
#